data_AF-A0A812SI75-F1
#
_entry.id   AF-A0A812SI75-F1
#
_cell.length_a   1.000
_cell.length_b   1.000
_cell.length_c   1.000
_cell.angle_alpha   90.00
_cell.angle_beta   90.00
_cell.angle_gamma   90.00
#
_symmetry.space_group_name_H-M   'P 1'
#
loop_
_entity.id
_entity.type
_entity.pdbx_description
1 polymer ?
#
loop_
_entity_poly.entity_id
_entity_poly.type
_entity_poly.pdbx_seq_one_letter_code
_entity_poly.pdbx_strand_id
1 'polypeptide(L)'
;MVNKRSSGQGSQPAKKAKAKAKASSGAPDAAAVVAAATQAGGLAPVTSLANAGVLQAHLDCVQSYHAAAVSGKAELLTPPKRCFVQPFEEKAAVASLKRDGKYLCAINLAWLNPTYNPLPQMPLNKGAIKHIRQHWFSAPASFDSQKLVVAVLRAEVEAEQLPAFGLWRTMSPVESLIAWYEGAAETASVVSEQGDDPDNVLDAWLEHLLTAPATLQMVDSEQDLMWKAQQWKEDTSALGVLACTAIQRVFDIQHRRATMGEHFTPERVVEEYNKNLTLSVKSDAIKVGLVNHCTAIFDRLLCHQRVLDLMLQEDGENPERSIFACNAQLHALAAKVGSLTVDEKCWVVALMIDQRRAGILDPSSATSRFLQGTTAERNKGYIDLLMLKMRIKNHLLGVFFEGAGKAVNADHKSCLRQVFSSPEEYRKKFGFPQQPEEDLSWKAGWPASSDLLLRVMQDILYSAKYDSELKTACRNNSEVVDILNGSGDVSDQMRAFAEQLRKEAAEAQLAAAAAEPGPAGQAAAGAAVTDPEPIRSPAVAIFLHGRKCLDEELLKEAETKARFLINSNVNFTVYPSSATELESALKKSSAAKPCEAPKWCLVMVDPAQLGEAATAPHLRTVPLNSKFITHFLKAVVMSRDHTGNMLGGRDLYVMCSNGSQSTLNKLPGLLQDSHEAWPF
;
A
#
# COMPACT_ATOMS: atom_id res chain seq x y z
N MET A 1 86.36 -2.37 49.43
CA MET A 1 86.67 -3.61 48.68
C MET A 1 85.81 -3.60 47.42
N VAL A 2 86.33 -3.11 46.29
CA VAL A 2 86.88 -3.89 45.14
C VAL A 2 85.77 -4.73 44.45
N ASN A 3 85.11 -4.20 43.40
CA ASN A 3 85.36 -4.38 41.93
C ASN A 3 84.98 -5.76 41.38
N LYS A 4 84.10 -5.95 40.36
CA LYS A 4 84.24 -5.67 38.90
C LYS A 4 82.88 -5.95 38.18
N ARG A 5 82.40 -5.10 37.26
CA ARG A 5 82.44 -5.16 35.74
C ARG A 5 81.81 -6.43 35.13
N SER A 6 80.99 -6.44 34.08
CA SER A 6 80.93 -5.64 32.83
C SER A 6 79.60 -5.89 32.05
N SER A 7 78.91 -4.84 31.58
CA SER A 7 78.66 -4.44 30.17
C SER A 7 78.01 -5.44 29.18
N GLY A 8 76.93 -5.00 28.52
CA GLY A 8 76.43 -5.57 27.27
C GLY A 8 75.14 -4.90 26.78
N GLN A 9 75.28 -3.85 25.94
CA GLN A 9 74.19 -3.18 25.23
C GLN A 9 73.57 -4.10 24.16
N GLY A 10 72.26 -3.98 23.96
CA GLY A 10 71.53 -4.51 22.81
C GLY A 10 70.21 -3.77 22.64
N SER A 11 70.22 -2.73 21.81
CA SER A 11 69.04 -1.96 21.40
C SER A 11 68.22 -2.72 20.36
N GLN A 12 66.90 -2.79 20.53
CA GLN A 12 65.95 -2.99 19.42
C GLN A 12 64.79 -1.99 19.52
N PRO A 13 64.30 -1.45 18.39
CA PRO A 13 63.39 -0.32 18.35
C PRO A 13 61.94 -0.76 18.57
N ALA A 14 61.26 -0.13 19.53
CA ALA A 14 59.81 -0.25 19.68
C ALA A 14 59.11 0.43 18.49
N LYS A 15 58.48 -0.39 17.64
CA LYS A 15 57.62 0.05 16.54
C LYS A 15 56.47 0.89 17.10
N LYS A 16 56.49 2.20 16.83
CA LYS A 16 55.33 3.09 16.92
C LYS A 16 54.29 2.67 15.87
N ALA A 17 53.28 1.91 16.29
CA ALA A 17 52.05 1.76 15.51
C ALA A 17 51.21 3.03 15.69
N LYS A 18 51.33 3.98 14.75
CA LYS A 18 50.34 5.04 14.56
C LYS A 18 49.07 4.39 14.03
N ALA A 19 48.14 4.03 14.91
CA ALA A 19 46.76 3.77 14.52
C ALA A 19 46.12 5.12 14.17
N LYS A 20 46.11 5.44 12.88
CA LYS A 20 45.35 6.56 12.33
C LYS A 20 43.88 6.12 12.34
N ALA A 21 43.17 6.41 13.43
CA ALA A 21 41.72 6.28 13.48
C ALA A 21 41.14 7.24 12.43
N LYS A 22 40.77 6.69 11.27
CA LYS A 22 39.98 7.38 10.28
C LYS A 22 38.57 7.45 10.86
N ALA A 23 38.17 8.62 11.36
CA ALA A 23 36.79 8.90 11.68
C ALA A 23 35.96 8.64 10.41
N SER A 24 35.21 7.54 10.39
CA SER A 24 34.20 7.29 9.37
C SER A 24 33.00 8.14 9.74
N SER A 25 32.94 9.35 9.17
CA SER A 25 31.75 10.20 9.15
C SER A 25 30.68 9.64 8.19
N GLY A 26 30.28 8.40 8.41
CA GLY A 26 29.20 7.77 7.69
C GLY A 26 28.10 7.44 8.66
N ALA A 27 27.17 8.38 8.89
CA ALA A 27 25.86 7.98 9.36
C ALA A 27 25.33 6.95 8.35
N PRO A 28 24.79 5.80 8.80
CA PRO A 28 24.22 4.83 7.87
C PRO A 28 23.10 5.51 7.08
N ASP A 29 23.22 5.44 5.77
CA ASP A 29 22.20 5.89 4.82
C ASP A 29 20.85 5.25 5.19
N ALA A 30 19.80 6.06 5.35
CA ALA A 30 18.46 5.57 5.65
C ALA A 30 18.00 4.53 4.62
N ALA A 31 18.47 4.63 3.37
CA ALA A 31 18.24 3.64 2.33
C ALA A 31 18.89 2.28 2.62
N ALA A 32 20.06 2.25 3.27
CA ALA A 32 20.74 1.01 3.65
C ALA A 32 20.03 0.30 4.83
N VAL A 33 19.43 1.06 5.75
CA VAL A 33 18.61 0.53 6.84
C VAL A 33 17.31 -0.09 6.28
N VAL A 34 16.67 0.57 5.30
CA VAL A 34 15.49 0.06 4.60
C VAL A 34 15.80 -1.20 3.78
N ALA A 35 16.95 -1.26 3.12
CA ALA A 35 17.37 -2.43 2.34
C ALA A 35 17.62 -3.67 3.21
N ALA A 36 18.21 -3.51 4.40
CA ALA A 36 18.44 -4.60 5.35
C ALA A 36 17.16 -5.08 6.04
N ALA A 37 16.20 -4.17 6.29
CA ALA A 37 14.90 -4.48 6.87
C ALA A 37 14.07 -5.43 5.97
N THR A 38 14.05 -5.17 4.66
CA THR A 38 13.11 -5.83 3.73
C THR A 38 13.30 -7.35 3.58
N GLN A 39 14.45 -7.92 4.00
CA GLN A 39 14.77 -9.35 3.84
C GLN A 39 14.48 -10.23 5.07
N ALA A 40 14.14 -9.66 6.24
CA ALA A 40 13.81 -10.42 7.44
C ALA A 40 12.36 -10.15 7.85
N GLY A 41 11.52 -11.18 7.91
CA GLY A 41 10.21 -11.06 8.57
C GLY A 41 10.42 -10.94 10.09
N GLY A 42 10.50 -9.72 10.62
CA GLY A 42 10.78 -9.46 12.03
C GLY A 42 10.35 -8.06 12.48
N LEU A 43 10.34 -7.82 13.78
CA LEU A 43 9.88 -6.55 14.37
C LEU A 43 10.71 -5.34 13.89
N ALA A 44 12.04 -5.46 13.95
CA ALA A 44 12.95 -4.36 13.62
C ALA A 44 12.78 -3.84 12.18
N PRO A 45 12.63 -4.72 11.17
CA PRO A 45 12.26 -4.32 9.82
C PRO A 45 11.00 -3.47 9.71
N VAL A 46 9.92 -3.90 10.34
CA VAL A 46 8.60 -3.24 10.27
C VAL A 46 8.65 -1.88 10.95
N THR A 47 9.25 -1.80 12.14
CA THR A 47 9.36 -0.53 12.88
C THR A 47 10.31 0.44 12.21
N SER A 48 11.42 -0.07 11.67
CA SER A 48 12.37 0.75 10.94
C SER A 48 11.73 1.37 9.71
N LEU A 49 10.96 0.60 8.94
CA LEU A 49 10.26 1.12 7.76
C LEU A 49 9.19 2.14 8.14
N ALA A 50 8.41 1.89 9.21
CA ALA A 50 7.41 2.84 9.72
C ALA A 50 8.03 4.17 10.18
N ASN A 51 9.23 4.12 10.79
CA ASN A 51 9.92 5.29 11.31
C ASN A 51 10.79 6.01 10.28
N ALA A 52 11.27 5.31 9.24
CA ALA A 52 12.23 5.84 8.27
C ALA A 52 11.73 7.14 7.61
N GLY A 53 10.48 7.17 7.15
CA GLY A 53 9.92 8.36 6.52
C GLY A 53 9.80 9.56 7.47
N VAL A 54 9.49 9.32 8.75
CA VAL A 54 9.41 10.39 9.77
C VAL A 54 10.79 10.93 10.09
N LEU A 55 11.75 10.04 10.33
CA LEU A 55 13.12 10.43 10.68
C LEU A 55 13.83 11.12 9.50
N GLN A 56 13.57 10.68 8.27
CA GLN A 56 14.10 11.36 7.09
C GLN A 56 13.54 12.78 6.96
N ALA A 57 12.21 12.95 7.05
CA ALA A 57 11.60 14.28 7.03
C ALA A 57 12.13 15.18 8.15
N HIS A 58 12.35 14.61 9.34
CA HIS A 58 12.97 15.32 10.46
C HIS A 58 14.40 15.78 10.13
N LEU A 59 15.25 14.90 9.57
CA LEU A 59 16.60 15.26 9.16
C LEU A 59 16.61 16.36 8.09
N ASP A 60 15.69 16.30 7.14
CA ASP A 60 15.54 17.33 6.12
C ASP A 60 15.17 18.69 6.76
N CYS A 61 14.28 18.69 7.77
CA CYS A 61 13.95 19.88 8.55
C CYS A 61 15.15 20.43 9.33
N VAL A 62 15.93 19.56 10.00
CA VAL A 62 17.15 19.95 10.70
C VAL A 62 18.14 20.60 9.74
N GLN A 63 18.38 19.99 8.57
CA GLN A 63 19.30 20.52 7.56
C GLN A 63 18.82 21.86 7.00
N SER A 64 17.54 21.96 6.64
CA SER A 64 16.92 23.18 6.12
C SER A 64 17.06 24.34 7.11
N TYR A 65 16.67 24.12 8.36
CA TYR A 65 16.76 25.15 9.40
C TYR A 65 18.22 25.56 9.69
N HIS A 66 19.14 24.60 9.80
CA HIS A 66 20.56 24.90 10.00
C HIS A 66 21.16 25.71 8.85
N ALA A 67 20.80 25.39 7.61
CA ALA A 67 21.28 26.13 6.44
C ALA A 67 20.81 27.60 6.48
N ALA A 68 19.55 27.84 6.88
CA ALA A 68 18.96 29.17 6.94
C ALA A 68 19.46 30.00 8.14
N ALA A 69 19.44 29.44 9.36
CA ALA A 69 19.63 30.20 10.59
C ALA A 69 21.06 30.13 11.16
N VAL A 70 21.81 29.04 10.89
CA VAL A 70 23.10 28.77 11.58
C VAL A 70 24.31 29.10 10.69
N SER A 71 24.22 28.95 9.38
CA SER A 71 25.35 29.07 8.44
C SER A 71 26.02 30.46 8.44
N GLY A 72 25.31 31.53 8.81
CA GLY A 72 25.84 32.89 8.95
C GLY A 72 26.35 33.26 10.36
N LYS A 73 26.11 32.42 11.38
CA LYS A 73 26.34 32.73 12.80
C LYS A 73 27.04 31.58 13.56
N ALA A 74 27.76 30.71 12.85
CA ALA A 74 28.35 29.47 13.38
C ALA A 74 29.30 29.67 14.59
N GLU A 75 29.85 30.88 14.79
CA GLU A 75 30.64 31.24 15.97
C GLU A 75 29.83 31.24 17.29
N LEU A 76 28.49 31.16 17.24
CA LEU A 76 27.58 31.30 18.38
C LEU A 76 26.95 29.99 18.89
N LEU A 77 27.49 28.81 18.58
CA LEU A 77 26.95 27.52 19.06
C LEU A 77 27.04 27.27 20.58
N THR A 78 27.42 28.29 21.36
CA THR A 78 27.38 28.28 22.83
C THR A 78 26.17 29.06 23.34
N PRO A 79 25.45 28.56 24.36
CA PRO A 79 24.36 29.31 24.97
C PRO A 79 24.79 30.73 25.39
N PRO A 80 24.04 31.79 25.07
CA PRO A 80 24.36 33.14 25.51
C PRO A 80 24.41 33.25 27.05
N LYS A 81 25.30 34.10 27.57
CA LYS A 81 25.49 34.32 29.02
C LYS A 81 24.28 34.90 29.76
N ARG A 82 23.22 35.30 29.05
CA ARG A 82 22.01 35.95 29.59
C ARG A 82 20.76 35.06 29.46
N CYS A 83 20.86 33.76 29.73
CA CYS A 83 19.69 32.88 29.82
C CYS A 83 19.20 32.75 31.27
N PHE A 84 17.91 32.49 31.45
CA PHE A 84 17.29 32.26 32.77
C PHE A 84 17.79 30.99 33.46
N VAL A 85 18.36 30.06 32.68
CA VAL A 85 18.97 28.81 33.16
C VAL A 85 20.48 28.88 32.98
N GLN A 86 21.27 28.36 33.92
CA GLN A 86 22.72 28.39 33.80
C GLN A 86 23.19 27.67 32.51
N PRO A 87 24.10 28.28 31.71
CA PRO A 87 24.72 27.59 30.58
C PRO A 87 25.41 26.29 31.01
N PHE A 88 25.36 25.28 30.15
CA PHE A 88 26.05 24.01 30.40
C PHE A 88 27.55 24.19 30.67
N GLU A 89 28.02 23.64 31.78
CA GLU A 89 29.44 23.55 32.14
C GLU A 89 29.80 22.11 32.49
N GLU A 90 30.69 21.49 31.71
CA GLU A 90 31.03 20.07 31.82
C GLU A 90 31.49 19.65 33.23
N LYS A 91 32.37 20.43 33.87
CA LYS A 91 32.85 20.12 35.23
C LYS A 91 31.72 20.18 36.26
N ALA A 92 30.85 21.18 36.16
CA ALA A 92 29.69 21.31 37.04
C ALA A 92 28.68 20.18 36.79
N ALA A 93 28.47 19.81 35.52
CA ALA A 93 27.61 18.70 35.13
C ALA A 93 28.08 17.37 35.71
N VAL A 94 29.36 17.00 35.53
CA VAL A 94 29.94 15.76 36.07
C VAL A 94 29.84 15.75 37.60
N ALA A 95 30.15 16.86 38.27
CA ALA A 95 30.03 16.95 39.73
C ALA A 95 28.57 16.78 40.21
N SER A 96 27.61 17.43 39.54
CA SER A 96 26.19 17.35 39.86
C SER A 96 25.61 15.96 39.57
N LEU A 97 25.99 15.33 38.46
CA LEU A 97 25.58 13.96 38.12
C LEU A 97 26.13 12.94 39.11
N LYS A 98 27.37 13.10 39.60
CA LYS A 98 27.94 12.24 40.66
C LYS A 98 27.21 12.41 41.99
N ARG A 99 26.79 13.64 42.33
CA ARG A 99 26.15 13.96 43.62
C ARG A 99 24.66 13.61 43.64
N ASP A 100 23.92 14.11 42.65
CA ASP A 100 22.44 14.11 42.64
C ASP A 100 21.86 13.23 41.52
N GLY A 101 22.69 12.73 40.60
CA GLY A 101 22.24 11.99 39.42
C GLY A 101 21.55 12.86 38.36
N LYS A 102 21.50 14.19 38.56
CA LYS A 102 20.84 15.14 37.66
C LYS A 102 21.60 16.46 37.56
N TYR A 103 21.44 17.16 36.44
CA TYR A 103 21.99 18.50 36.22
C TYR A 103 21.07 19.30 35.28
N LEU A 104 20.50 20.41 35.75
CA LEU A 104 19.65 21.29 34.95
C LEU A 104 20.50 22.43 34.37
N CYS A 105 20.47 22.61 33.06
CA CYS A 105 21.22 23.66 32.37
C CYS A 105 20.56 24.07 31.05
N ALA A 106 21.02 25.16 30.45
CA ALA A 106 20.73 25.51 29.06
C ALA A 106 21.71 24.78 28.13
N ILE A 107 21.18 24.11 27.11
CA ILE A 107 21.95 23.38 26.10
C ILE A 107 21.65 23.93 24.70
N ASN A 108 22.56 23.63 23.77
CA ASN A 108 22.27 23.78 22.35
C ASN A 108 21.60 22.50 21.83
N LEU A 109 20.41 22.61 21.22
CA LEU A 109 19.69 21.45 20.67
C LEU A 109 20.48 20.73 19.56
N ALA A 110 21.40 21.41 18.88
CA ALA A 110 22.31 20.80 17.91
C ALA A 110 23.34 19.85 18.55
N TRP A 111 23.47 19.84 19.89
CA TRP A 111 24.28 18.85 20.59
C TRP A 111 23.59 17.49 20.69
N LEU A 112 22.27 17.43 20.49
CA LEU A 112 21.50 16.19 20.45
C LEU A 112 21.75 15.46 19.14
N ASN A 113 21.68 14.14 19.18
CA ASN A 113 21.68 13.34 17.97
C ASN A 113 20.26 13.35 17.35
N PRO A 114 20.05 13.97 16.16
CA PRO A 114 18.73 14.06 15.55
C PRO A 114 18.20 12.71 15.06
N THR A 115 19.05 11.70 14.92
CA THR A 115 18.66 10.33 14.52
C THR A 115 18.36 9.44 15.71
N TYR A 116 18.67 9.88 16.93
CA TYR A 116 18.52 9.04 18.10
C TYR A 116 17.07 8.99 18.56
N ASN A 117 16.51 7.79 18.59
CA ASN A 117 15.23 7.49 19.22
C ASN A 117 15.49 6.53 20.39
N PRO A 118 15.13 6.87 21.64
CA PRO A 118 15.30 5.97 22.79
C PRO A 118 14.37 4.75 22.74
N LEU A 119 13.33 4.78 21.90
CA LEU A 119 12.36 3.71 21.69
C LEU A 119 12.25 3.38 20.19
N PRO A 120 13.33 2.92 19.54
CA PRO A 120 13.36 2.70 18.08
C PRO A 120 12.44 1.56 17.63
N GLN A 121 12.04 0.70 18.57
CA GLN A 121 11.07 -0.38 18.36
C GLN A 121 9.62 0.11 18.26
N MET A 122 9.33 1.37 18.60
CA MET A 122 7.98 1.91 18.57
C MET A 122 7.81 2.83 17.36
N PRO A 123 6.71 2.71 16.60
CA PRO A 123 6.38 3.68 15.56
C PRO A 123 6.22 5.09 16.15
N LEU A 124 6.81 6.09 15.50
CA LEU A 124 6.67 7.49 15.86
C LEU A 124 5.25 7.99 15.55
N ASN A 125 4.65 8.71 16.49
CA ASN A 125 3.30 9.24 16.32
C ASN A 125 3.35 10.57 15.53
N LYS A 126 3.17 10.49 14.20
CA LYS A 126 3.07 11.66 13.30
C LYS A 126 1.99 12.65 13.74
N GLY A 127 0.89 12.15 14.29
CA GLY A 127 -0.19 12.97 14.83
C GLY A 127 0.25 13.81 16.01
N ALA A 128 0.98 13.19 16.93
CA ALA A 128 1.53 13.87 18.08
C ALA A 128 2.52 14.96 17.66
N ILE A 129 3.40 14.66 16.70
CA ILE A 129 4.34 15.64 16.13
C ILE A 129 3.56 16.85 15.57
N LYS A 130 2.58 16.61 14.70
CA LYS A 130 1.76 17.67 14.10
C LYS A 130 1.02 18.50 15.14
N HIS A 131 0.37 17.86 16.10
CA HIS A 131 -0.38 18.55 17.15
C HIS A 131 0.55 19.36 18.04
N ILE A 132 1.69 18.80 18.45
CA ILE A 132 2.66 19.50 19.30
C ILE A 132 3.21 20.72 18.57
N ARG A 133 3.54 20.55 17.29
CA ARG A 133 3.99 21.64 16.43
C ARG A 133 2.96 22.76 16.37
N GLN A 134 1.70 22.42 16.06
CA GLN A 134 0.64 23.43 15.95
C GLN A 134 0.34 24.15 17.27
N HIS A 135 0.38 23.43 18.40
CA HIS A 135 -0.02 23.98 19.69
C HIS A 135 1.11 24.73 20.41
N TRP A 136 2.34 24.20 20.44
CA TRP A 136 3.46 24.78 21.18
C TRP A 136 4.53 25.43 20.30
N PHE A 137 4.69 24.98 19.04
CA PHE A 137 5.79 25.40 18.17
C PHE A 137 5.29 26.02 16.86
N SER A 138 4.12 26.66 16.90
CA SER A 138 3.61 27.50 15.79
C SER A 138 4.37 28.81 15.69
N ALA A 139 5.11 29.16 16.73
CA ALA A 139 6.06 30.25 16.85
C ALA A 139 7.25 29.77 17.72
N PRO A 140 8.38 30.51 17.75
CA PRO A 140 9.52 30.16 18.60
C PRO A 140 9.10 29.98 20.07
N ALA A 141 9.41 28.82 20.64
CA ALA A 141 9.10 28.51 22.04
C ALA A 141 10.11 27.54 22.66
N SER A 142 10.20 27.59 23.99
CA SER A 142 11.01 26.69 24.82
C SER A 142 10.31 25.36 25.09
N PHE A 143 11.07 24.40 25.65
CA PHE A 143 10.58 23.07 26.05
C PHE A 143 10.00 23.04 27.47
N ASP A 144 9.58 24.16 28.03
CA ASP A 144 9.19 24.26 29.46
C ASP A 144 8.02 23.34 29.81
N SER A 145 7.09 23.13 28.87
CA SER A 145 5.91 22.29 29.06
C SER A 145 6.22 20.79 28.88
N GLN A 146 7.13 20.44 27.98
CA GLN A 146 7.44 19.05 27.60
C GLN A 146 8.63 18.46 28.38
N LYS A 147 9.47 19.33 28.96
CA LYS A 147 10.73 19.01 29.67
C LYS A 147 11.68 18.17 28.82
N LEU A 148 12.71 18.83 28.29
CA LEU A 148 13.78 18.12 27.58
C LEU A 148 14.71 17.40 28.58
N VAL A 149 14.87 16.10 28.41
CA VAL A 149 15.73 15.28 29.27
C VAL A 149 16.74 14.52 28.45
N VAL A 150 18.02 14.64 28.81
CA VAL A 150 19.15 14.02 28.14
C VAL A 150 19.74 12.95 29.04
N ALA A 151 19.91 11.75 28.51
CA ALA A 151 20.54 10.65 29.23
C ALA A 151 22.07 10.76 29.17
N VAL A 152 22.71 10.49 30.31
CA VAL A 152 24.17 10.30 30.42
C VAL A 152 24.40 8.97 31.13
N LEU A 153 25.17 8.06 30.54
CA LEU A 153 25.44 6.77 31.16
C LEU A 153 26.33 6.97 32.39
N ARG A 154 26.10 6.18 33.45
CA ARG A 154 26.95 6.15 34.64
C ARG A 154 28.42 5.97 34.28
N ALA A 155 28.71 5.07 33.34
CA ALA A 155 30.07 4.83 32.85
C ALA A 155 30.73 6.09 32.24
N GLU A 156 29.96 6.95 31.56
CA GLU A 156 30.45 8.22 30.99
C GLU A 156 30.76 9.24 32.10
N VAL A 157 29.90 9.31 33.13
CA VAL A 157 30.10 10.17 34.30
C VAL A 157 31.32 9.72 35.13
N GLU A 158 31.48 8.42 35.33
CA GLU A 158 32.63 7.83 36.04
C GLU A 158 33.95 8.04 35.30
N ALA A 159 33.92 7.98 33.96
CA ALA A 159 35.06 8.29 33.10
C ALA A 159 35.36 9.79 33.00
N GLU A 160 34.50 10.66 33.54
CA GLU A 160 34.54 12.12 33.38
C GLU A 160 34.60 12.53 31.89
N GLN A 161 33.92 11.76 31.04
CA GLN A 161 33.89 11.94 29.59
C GLN A 161 32.44 11.93 29.13
N LEU A 162 31.86 13.11 28.96
CA LEU A 162 30.53 13.23 28.40
C LEU A 162 30.54 12.95 26.88
N PRO A 163 29.41 12.55 26.29
CA PRO A 163 29.34 12.32 24.86
C PRO A 163 29.73 13.57 24.06
N ALA A 164 30.33 13.39 22.89
CA ALA A 164 30.62 14.50 21.99
C ALA A 164 29.33 15.22 21.56
N PHE A 165 29.42 16.52 21.29
CA PHE A 165 28.30 17.28 20.75
C PHE A 165 27.81 16.67 19.42
N GLY A 166 26.49 16.59 19.27
CA GLY A 166 25.80 15.92 18.17
C GLY A 166 25.54 14.43 18.45
N LEU A 167 26.05 13.88 19.56
CA LEU A 167 25.83 12.49 19.97
C LEU A 167 25.02 12.37 21.26
N TRP A 168 24.50 13.47 21.81
CA TRP A 168 23.73 13.42 23.05
C TRP A 168 22.38 12.74 22.82
N ARG A 169 21.97 11.93 23.80
CA ARG A 169 20.83 11.03 23.69
C ARG A 169 19.65 11.57 24.47
N THR A 170 18.56 11.86 23.78
CA THR A 170 17.32 12.28 24.43
C THR A 170 16.63 11.09 25.09
N MET A 171 16.06 11.32 26.26
CA MET A 171 15.23 10.35 27.00
C MET A 171 13.76 10.77 27.04
N SER A 172 13.47 12.07 26.95
CA SER A 172 12.11 12.59 26.75
C SER A 172 11.55 12.15 25.37
N PRO A 173 10.21 12.17 25.19
CA PRO A 173 9.59 11.80 23.91
C PRO A 173 10.14 12.61 22.72
N VAL A 174 10.63 11.91 21.70
CA VAL A 174 11.30 12.53 20.55
C VAL A 174 10.33 13.31 19.67
N GLU A 175 9.03 13.01 19.73
CA GLU A 175 8.01 13.71 18.99
C GLU A 175 8.01 15.22 19.26
N SER A 176 8.37 15.66 20.47
CA SER A 176 8.50 17.09 20.80
C SER A 176 9.70 17.75 20.13
N LEU A 177 10.84 17.05 20.05
CA LEU A 177 12.03 17.56 19.38
C LEU A 177 11.79 17.66 17.87
N ILE A 178 11.17 16.63 17.28
CA ILE A 178 10.81 16.64 15.85
C ILE A 178 9.85 17.79 15.55
N ALA A 179 8.80 17.95 16.36
CA ALA A 179 7.82 19.03 16.20
C ALA A 179 8.45 20.43 16.26
N TRP A 180 9.44 20.64 17.14
CA TRP A 180 10.19 21.90 17.22
C TRP A 180 10.94 22.18 15.91
N TYR A 181 11.69 21.20 15.40
CA TYR A 181 12.44 21.37 14.15
C TYR A 181 11.52 21.52 12.92
N GLU A 182 10.36 20.87 12.89
CA GLU A 182 9.37 21.09 11.83
C GLU A 182 8.84 22.54 11.84
N GLY A 183 8.51 23.09 13.01
CA GLY A 183 8.06 24.49 13.12
C GLY A 183 9.14 25.50 12.73
N ALA A 184 10.38 25.26 13.17
CA ALA A 184 11.53 26.09 12.82
C ALA A 184 11.86 26.04 11.31
N ALA A 185 11.81 24.85 10.69
CA ALA A 185 12.06 24.67 9.26
C ALA A 185 10.95 25.26 8.39
N GLU A 186 9.68 25.17 8.82
CA GLU A 186 8.55 25.82 8.14
C GLU A 186 8.73 27.34 8.14
N THR A 187 9.09 27.93 9.28
CA THR A 187 9.41 29.37 9.38
C THR A 187 10.58 29.76 8.48
N ALA A 188 11.67 28.99 8.49
CA ALA A 188 12.83 29.22 7.63
C ALA A 188 12.49 29.18 6.14
N SER A 189 11.62 28.27 5.73
CA SER A 189 11.17 28.16 4.34
C SER A 189 10.39 29.41 3.93
N VAL A 190 9.45 29.87 4.76
CA VAL A 190 8.66 31.10 4.50
C VAL A 190 9.55 32.34 4.38
N VAL A 191 10.50 32.52 5.30
CA VAL A 191 11.46 33.65 5.25
C VAL A 191 12.33 33.59 3.99
N SER A 192 12.79 32.40 3.60
CA SER A 192 13.60 32.24 2.39
C SER A 192 12.85 32.58 1.10
N GLU A 193 11.53 32.30 1.05
CA GLU A 193 10.67 32.61 -0.10
C GLU A 193 10.30 34.10 -0.17
N GLN A 194 10.09 34.74 0.98
CA GLN A 194 9.69 36.16 1.04
C GLN A 194 10.88 37.12 0.94
N GLY A 195 12.10 36.67 1.25
CA GLY A 195 13.33 37.44 1.13
C GLY A 195 13.57 38.48 2.25
N ASP A 196 12.65 38.57 3.21
CA ASP A 196 12.77 39.36 4.44
C ASP A 196 12.40 38.48 5.64
N ASP A 197 13.09 38.68 6.78
CA ASP A 197 12.74 38.10 8.09
C ASP A 197 12.05 39.19 8.94
N PRO A 198 10.78 39.54 8.63
CA PRO A 198 10.06 40.52 9.43
C PRO A 198 10.00 40.00 10.87
N ASP A 199 10.39 40.85 11.82
CA ASP A 199 10.45 40.58 13.26
C ASP A 199 11.63 39.72 13.77
N ASN A 200 12.62 39.38 12.92
CA ASN A 200 13.78 38.55 13.28
C ASN A 200 13.35 37.19 13.90
N VAL A 201 12.34 36.55 13.31
CA VAL A 201 11.75 35.32 13.86
C VAL A 201 12.76 34.18 13.81
N LEU A 202 13.67 34.15 12.82
CA LEU A 202 14.74 33.16 12.78
C LEU A 202 15.77 33.35 13.89
N ASP A 203 16.04 34.60 14.29
CA ASP A 203 16.91 34.87 15.44
C ASP A 203 16.28 34.41 16.75
N ALA A 204 14.96 34.53 16.89
CA ALA A 204 14.24 33.99 18.04
C ALA A 204 14.29 32.44 18.07
N TRP A 205 14.06 31.77 16.93
CA TRP A 205 14.26 30.32 16.84
C TRP A 205 15.71 29.91 17.15
N LEU A 206 16.70 30.69 16.70
CA LEU A 206 18.11 30.43 16.97
C LEU A 206 18.42 30.61 18.45
N GLU A 207 17.88 31.63 19.10
CA GLU A 207 18.00 31.82 20.55
C GLU A 207 17.45 30.59 21.30
N HIS A 208 16.28 30.10 20.92
CA HIS A 208 15.71 28.88 21.51
C HIS A 208 16.55 27.62 21.25
N LEU A 209 17.10 27.47 20.04
CA LEU A 209 18.04 26.38 19.71
C LEU A 209 19.24 26.39 20.67
N LEU A 210 19.79 27.58 20.94
CA LEU A 210 21.01 27.78 21.73
C LEU A 210 20.77 27.77 23.25
N THR A 211 19.55 28.02 23.71
CA THR A 211 19.22 28.20 25.13
C THR A 211 18.20 27.19 25.66
N ALA A 212 17.97 26.08 24.96
CA ALA A 212 16.98 25.11 25.34
C ALA A 212 17.23 24.56 26.76
N PRO A 213 16.30 24.72 27.71
CA PRO A 213 16.45 24.19 29.05
C PRO A 213 16.36 22.66 29.01
N ALA A 214 17.38 21.98 29.54
CA ALA A 214 17.44 20.52 29.58
C ALA A 214 17.93 20.00 30.93
N THR A 215 17.35 18.88 31.35
CA THR A 215 17.86 18.10 32.50
C THR A 215 18.71 16.95 31.98
N LEU A 216 20.01 16.98 32.28
CA LEU A 216 20.87 15.82 32.13
C LEU A 216 20.58 14.87 33.29
N GLN A 217 20.35 13.60 33.00
CA GLN A 217 20.03 12.59 33.99
C GLN A 217 20.92 11.37 33.82
N MET A 218 21.53 10.93 34.92
CA MET A 218 22.36 9.74 34.95
C MET A 218 21.49 8.48 34.83
N VAL A 219 21.90 7.56 33.97
CA VAL A 219 21.27 6.25 33.76
C VAL A 219 22.31 5.14 33.87
N ASP A 220 21.92 3.98 34.38
CA ASP A 220 22.88 2.93 34.71
C ASP A 220 23.38 2.17 33.48
N SER A 221 22.52 2.03 32.46
CA SER A 221 22.81 1.29 31.23
C SER A 221 21.88 1.73 30.10
N GLU A 222 22.13 1.24 28.88
CA GLU A 222 21.22 1.41 27.74
C GLU A 222 19.83 0.81 28.01
N GLN A 223 19.77 -0.31 28.73
CA GLN A 223 18.50 -0.94 29.08
C GLN A 223 17.71 -0.09 30.08
N ASP A 224 18.40 0.51 31.07
CA ASP A 224 17.80 1.47 32.01
C ASP A 224 17.33 2.74 31.27
N LEU A 225 18.09 3.21 30.27
CA LEU A 225 17.67 4.33 29.40
C LEU A 225 16.34 4.03 28.72
N MET A 226 16.18 2.84 28.10
CA MET A 226 14.91 2.48 27.45
C MET A 226 13.73 2.46 28.42
N TRP A 227 13.91 1.88 29.62
CA TRP A 227 12.85 1.85 30.63
C TRP A 227 12.50 3.25 31.14
N LYS A 228 13.50 4.10 31.37
CA LYS A 228 13.26 5.48 31.79
C LYS A 228 12.61 6.31 30.68
N ALA A 229 12.99 6.12 29.42
CA ALA A 229 12.32 6.77 28.28
C ALA A 229 10.85 6.34 28.17
N GLN A 230 10.58 5.07 28.42
CA GLN A 230 9.21 4.56 28.49
C GLN A 230 8.44 5.16 29.67
N GLN A 231 9.07 5.26 30.85
CA GLN A 231 8.48 5.94 32.01
C GLN A 231 8.16 7.40 31.67
N TRP A 232 9.04 8.10 30.96
CA TRP A 232 8.77 9.47 30.49
C TRP A 232 7.55 9.54 29.58
N LYS A 233 7.35 8.57 28.66
CA LYS A 233 6.11 8.50 27.88
C LYS A 233 4.87 8.25 28.76
N GLU A 234 4.97 7.43 29.80
CA GLU A 234 3.87 7.21 30.74
C GLU A 234 3.56 8.46 31.58
N ASP A 235 4.58 9.12 32.12
CA ASP A 235 4.44 10.32 32.96
C ASP A 235 3.87 11.50 32.16
N THR A 236 4.27 11.59 30.88
CA THR A 236 3.82 12.65 29.96
C THR A 236 2.45 12.35 29.36
N SER A 237 1.83 11.19 29.68
CA SER A 237 0.46 10.88 29.25
C SER A 237 -0.58 11.85 29.83
N ALA A 238 -0.21 12.64 30.84
CA ALA A 238 -0.99 13.79 31.30
C ALA A 238 -1.27 14.81 30.16
N LEU A 239 -0.32 15.01 29.24
CA LEU A 239 -0.48 15.86 28.05
C LEU A 239 -1.36 15.22 26.96
N GLY A 240 -1.78 13.95 27.12
CA GLY A 240 -2.68 13.22 26.22
C GLY A 240 -2.04 12.86 24.88
N VAL A 241 -1.55 13.86 24.15
CA VAL A 241 -0.96 13.75 22.80
C VAL A 241 0.33 12.91 22.75
N LEU A 242 1.10 12.90 23.84
CA LEU A 242 2.34 12.12 23.97
C LEU A 242 2.13 10.74 24.63
N ALA A 243 0.89 10.40 24.99
CA ALA A 243 0.59 9.11 25.59
C ALA A 243 0.94 7.97 24.62
N CYS A 244 1.39 6.84 25.18
CA CYS A 244 1.65 5.63 24.39
C CYS A 244 0.34 5.11 23.79
N THR A 245 0.26 5.07 22.46
CA THR A 245 -0.95 4.58 21.76
C THR A 245 -1.07 3.06 21.87
N ALA A 246 -2.26 2.53 21.59
CA ALA A 246 -2.49 1.08 21.59
C ALA A 246 -1.55 0.36 20.59
N ILE A 247 -1.37 0.91 19.39
CA ILE A 247 -0.43 0.40 18.39
C ILE A 247 1.00 0.41 18.93
N GLN A 248 1.43 1.55 19.47
CA GLN A 248 2.75 1.69 20.09
C GLN A 248 2.99 0.66 21.21
N ARG A 249 1.98 0.38 22.04
CA ARG A 249 2.04 -0.67 23.08
C ARG A 249 2.25 -2.06 22.50
N VAL A 250 1.58 -2.38 21.39
CA VAL A 250 1.74 -3.69 20.71
C VAL A 250 3.19 -3.89 20.28
N PHE A 251 3.80 -2.87 19.67
CA PHE A 251 5.18 -2.90 19.23
C PHE A 251 6.19 -3.03 20.38
N ASP A 252 5.94 -2.33 21.48
CA ASP A 252 6.80 -2.42 22.66
C ASP A 252 6.75 -3.83 23.31
N ILE A 253 5.57 -4.42 23.46
CA ILE A 253 5.44 -5.82 23.93
C ILE A 253 6.10 -6.80 22.97
N GLN A 254 5.93 -6.59 21.65
CA GLN A 254 6.57 -7.45 20.65
C GLN A 254 8.09 -7.33 20.70
N HIS A 255 8.64 -6.16 21.06
CA HIS A 255 10.07 -6.02 21.29
C HIS A 255 10.53 -6.83 22.48
N ARG A 256 9.80 -6.81 23.60
CA ARG A 256 10.10 -7.66 24.76
C ARG A 256 10.08 -9.14 24.40
N ARG A 257 9.10 -9.57 23.60
CA ARG A 257 9.07 -10.94 23.04
C ARG A 257 10.33 -11.26 22.24
N ALA A 258 10.75 -10.37 21.36
CA ALA A 258 11.96 -10.55 20.56
C ALA A 258 13.23 -10.60 21.42
N THR A 259 13.36 -9.73 22.43
CA THR A 259 14.54 -9.70 23.32
C THR A 259 14.60 -10.88 24.28
N MET A 260 13.45 -11.40 24.73
CA MET A 260 13.38 -12.56 25.61
C MET A 260 13.61 -13.88 24.86
N GLY A 261 13.30 -13.95 23.57
CA GLY A 261 13.50 -15.15 22.75
C GLY A 261 12.74 -16.36 23.32
N GLU A 262 13.44 -17.48 23.53
CA GLU A 262 12.87 -18.73 24.08
C GLU A 262 12.36 -18.57 25.52
N HIS A 263 12.80 -17.54 26.23
CA HIS A 263 12.41 -17.27 27.61
C HIS A 263 11.13 -16.44 27.73
N PHE A 264 10.51 -16.09 26.60
CA PHE A 264 9.28 -15.31 26.58
C PHE A 264 8.13 -16.09 27.22
N THR A 265 7.57 -15.52 28.29
CA THR A 265 6.24 -15.85 28.78
C THR A 265 5.48 -14.56 29.10
N PRO A 266 4.14 -14.52 28.94
CA PRO A 266 3.35 -13.35 29.29
C PRO A 266 3.54 -12.89 30.74
N GLU A 267 3.70 -13.83 31.67
CA GLU A 267 3.91 -13.57 33.10
C GLU A 267 5.21 -12.81 33.33
N ARG A 268 6.30 -13.22 32.67
CA ARG A 268 7.60 -12.57 32.79
C ARG A 268 7.59 -11.15 32.23
N VAL A 269 6.86 -10.92 31.14
CA VAL A 269 6.66 -9.57 30.62
C VAL A 269 5.94 -8.72 31.66
N VAL A 270 4.83 -9.20 32.23
CA VAL A 270 4.09 -8.49 33.29
C VAL A 270 4.99 -8.17 34.49
N GLU A 271 5.81 -9.13 34.93
CA GLU A 271 6.79 -8.93 36.01
C GLU A 271 7.81 -7.83 35.68
N GLU A 272 8.37 -7.83 34.47
CA GLU A 272 9.31 -6.78 34.03
C GLU A 272 8.66 -5.40 33.99
N TYR A 273 7.43 -5.27 33.50
CA TYR A 273 6.71 -3.99 33.51
C TYR A 273 6.45 -3.52 34.93
N ASN A 274 5.92 -4.38 35.81
CA ASN A 274 5.64 -4.01 37.20
C ASN A 274 6.90 -3.64 37.98
N LYS A 275 8.05 -4.22 37.62
CA LYS A 275 9.34 -3.93 38.24
C LYS A 275 9.91 -2.59 37.78
N ASN A 276 9.82 -2.27 36.50
CA ASN A 276 10.57 -1.16 35.90
C ASN A 276 9.71 0.06 35.53
N LEU A 277 8.38 -0.07 35.52
CA LEU A 277 7.46 0.95 35.03
C LEU A 277 6.32 1.18 36.02
N THR A 278 6.05 2.44 36.33
CA THR A 278 4.85 2.89 37.03
C THR A 278 3.87 3.42 35.99
N LEU A 279 2.81 2.66 35.72
CA LEU A 279 1.81 3.02 34.72
C LEU A 279 0.99 4.23 35.15
N SER A 280 0.66 5.11 34.20
CA SER A 280 -0.30 6.19 34.42
C SER A 280 -1.70 5.64 34.71
N VAL A 281 -2.50 6.40 35.46
CA VAL A 281 -3.91 6.08 35.75
C VAL A 281 -4.75 5.98 34.46
N LYS A 282 -4.33 6.66 33.40
CA LYS A 282 -4.98 6.61 32.08
C LYS A 282 -4.54 5.40 31.24
N SER A 283 -3.46 4.73 31.62
CA SER A 283 -2.91 3.59 30.87
C SER A 283 -3.54 2.28 31.35
N ASP A 284 -3.82 1.37 30.41
CA ASP A 284 -4.28 0.03 30.75
C ASP A 284 -3.21 -0.73 31.54
N ALA A 285 -3.63 -1.41 32.61
CA ALA A 285 -2.74 -2.29 33.37
C ALA A 285 -2.18 -3.40 32.48
N ILE A 286 -0.87 -3.61 32.52
CA ILE A 286 -0.22 -4.71 31.80
C ILE A 286 -0.53 -6.03 32.50
N LYS A 287 -1.42 -6.82 31.89
CA LYS A 287 -1.85 -8.15 32.36
C LYS A 287 -1.49 -9.21 31.31
N VAL A 288 -1.42 -10.47 31.72
CA VAL A 288 -1.16 -11.62 30.83
C VAL A 288 -2.08 -11.61 29.60
N GLY A 289 -3.38 -11.32 29.80
CA GLY A 289 -4.34 -11.20 28.70
C GLY A 289 -3.98 -10.10 27.69
N LEU A 290 -3.49 -8.94 28.16
CA LEU A 290 -3.08 -7.85 27.29
C LEU A 290 -1.81 -8.22 26.49
N VAL A 291 -0.84 -8.88 27.12
CA VAL A 291 0.38 -9.35 26.43
C VAL A 291 0.02 -10.34 25.32
N ASN A 292 -0.90 -11.28 25.59
CA ASN A 292 -1.41 -12.21 24.59
C ASN A 292 -2.16 -11.50 23.45
N HIS A 293 -3.00 -10.52 23.79
CA HIS A 293 -3.69 -9.70 22.79
C HIS A 293 -2.70 -8.97 21.88
N CYS A 294 -1.70 -8.29 22.45
CA CYS A 294 -0.70 -7.56 21.68
C CYS A 294 0.08 -8.47 20.74
N THR A 295 0.50 -9.63 21.24
CA THR A 295 1.18 -10.66 20.44
C THR A 295 0.31 -11.11 19.25
N ALA A 296 -0.97 -11.39 19.51
CA ALA A 296 -1.91 -11.80 18.45
C ALA A 296 -2.23 -10.66 17.46
N ILE A 297 -2.32 -9.41 17.93
CA ILE A 297 -2.51 -8.23 17.08
C ILE A 297 -1.32 -8.08 16.14
N PHE A 298 -0.09 -8.18 16.66
CA PHE A 298 1.10 -8.08 15.83
C PHE A 298 1.13 -9.19 14.77
N ASP A 299 1.06 -10.45 15.21
CA ASP A 299 1.24 -11.61 14.33
C ASP A 299 0.16 -11.69 13.23
N ARG A 300 -1.07 -11.23 13.51
CA ARG A 300 -2.21 -11.36 12.58
C ARG A 300 -2.52 -10.10 11.77
N LEU A 301 -2.07 -8.93 12.23
CA LEU A 301 -2.47 -7.64 11.65
C LEU A 301 -1.26 -6.74 11.36
N LEU A 302 -0.51 -6.34 12.39
CA LEU A 302 0.49 -5.27 12.27
C LEU A 302 1.84 -5.73 11.69
N CYS A 303 2.06 -7.04 11.54
CA CYS A 303 3.21 -7.59 10.83
C CYS A 303 3.21 -7.25 9.32
N HIS A 304 2.07 -6.79 8.77
CA HIS A 304 1.94 -6.38 7.38
C HIS A 304 2.07 -4.86 7.23
N GLN A 305 3.14 -4.39 6.58
CA GLN A 305 3.44 -2.96 6.47
C GLN A 305 2.27 -2.12 5.92
N ARG A 306 1.63 -2.56 4.83
CA ARG A 306 0.49 -1.83 4.22
C ARG A 306 -0.69 -1.66 5.18
N VAL A 307 -0.90 -2.61 6.09
CA VAL A 307 -1.96 -2.51 7.11
C VAL A 307 -1.52 -1.55 8.22
N LEU A 308 -0.27 -1.66 8.66
CA LEU A 308 0.31 -0.77 9.64
C LEU A 308 0.26 0.70 9.19
N ASP A 309 0.62 0.99 7.95
CA ASP A 309 0.65 2.36 7.41
C ASP A 309 -0.74 3.01 7.47
N LEU A 310 -1.80 2.27 7.08
CA LEU A 310 -3.18 2.75 7.18
C LEU A 310 -3.57 3.04 8.63
N MET A 311 -3.19 2.16 9.55
CA MET A 311 -3.53 2.32 10.97
C MET A 311 -2.76 3.45 11.63
N LEU A 312 -1.47 3.63 11.31
CA LEU A 312 -0.66 4.75 11.81
C LEU A 312 -1.13 6.09 11.25
N GLN A 313 -1.59 6.12 9.99
CA GLN A 313 -2.20 7.32 9.43
C GLN A 313 -3.44 7.72 10.24
N GLU A 314 -4.32 6.76 10.55
CA GLU A 314 -5.52 7.03 11.33
C GLU A 314 -5.23 7.42 12.78
N ASP A 315 -4.31 6.72 13.43
CA ASP A 315 -3.87 6.99 14.80
C ASP A 315 -3.27 8.41 14.92
N GLY A 316 -2.58 8.88 13.86
CA GLY A 316 -2.01 10.22 13.82
C GLY A 316 -3.04 11.34 13.59
N GLU A 317 -4.06 11.14 12.77
CA GLU A 317 -5.00 12.22 12.45
C GLU A 317 -5.99 12.54 13.57
N ASN A 318 -6.44 11.53 14.33
CA ASN A 318 -7.38 11.71 15.43
C ASN A 318 -7.17 10.64 16.52
N PRO A 319 -6.15 10.77 17.39
CA PRO A 319 -5.81 9.75 18.37
C PRO A 319 -6.99 9.39 19.29
N GLU A 320 -7.71 10.40 19.80
CA GLU A 320 -8.82 10.21 20.75
C GLU A 320 -10.08 9.62 20.11
N ARG A 321 -10.25 9.80 18.79
CA ARG A 321 -11.41 9.28 18.04
C ARG A 321 -11.02 8.12 17.15
N SER A 322 -9.80 7.60 17.28
CA SER A 322 -9.35 6.46 16.50
C SER A 322 -10.13 5.22 16.93
N ILE A 323 -10.68 4.51 15.96
CA ILE A 323 -11.28 3.18 16.16
C ILE A 323 -10.24 2.12 16.56
N PHE A 324 -8.96 2.49 16.55
CA PHE A 324 -7.81 1.66 16.90
C PHE A 324 -7.20 2.07 18.25
N ALA A 325 -7.81 3.00 18.99
CA ALA A 325 -7.28 3.53 20.25
C ALA A 325 -7.26 2.50 21.40
N CYS A 326 -7.96 1.38 21.28
CA CYS A 326 -8.04 0.34 22.32
C CYS A 326 -7.54 -1.02 21.85
N ASN A 327 -6.66 -1.64 22.65
CA ASN A 327 -6.12 -2.97 22.39
C ASN A 327 -7.20 -4.07 22.33
N ALA A 328 -8.32 -3.93 23.04
CA ALA A 328 -9.42 -4.89 22.98
C ALA A 328 -10.16 -4.86 21.63
N GLN A 329 -10.32 -3.67 21.03
CA GLN A 329 -10.91 -3.49 19.70
C GLN A 329 -9.94 -3.98 18.61
N LEU A 330 -8.66 -3.66 18.74
CA LEU A 330 -7.59 -4.15 17.86
C LEU A 330 -7.50 -5.68 17.87
N HIS A 331 -7.54 -6.29 19.06
CA HIS A 331 -7.53 -7.74 19.17
C HIS A 331 -8.79 -8.35 18.54
N ALA A 332 -9.94 -7.72 18.72
CA ALA A 332 -11.19 -8.19 18.11
C ALA A 332 -11.13 -8.18 16.58
N LEU A 333 -10.57 -7.11 16.01
CA LEU A 333 -10.27 -6.99 14.58
C LEU A 333 -9.28 -8.08 14.14
N ALA A 334 -8.11 -8.17 14.78
CA ALA A 334 -7.05 -9.14 14.46
C ALA A 334 -7.54 -10.60 14.52
N ALA A 335 -8.42 -10.93 15.47
CA ALA A 335 -9.01 -12.26 15.60
C ALA A 335 -9.90 -12.62 14.39
N LYS A 336 -10.64 -11.65 13.85
CA LYS A 336 -11.54 -11.86 12.70
C LYS A 336 -10.82 -11.83 11.36
N VAL A 337 -9.79 -11.02 11.22
CA VAL A 337 -9.05 -10.88 9.96
C VAL A 337 -7.83 -11.79 9.84
N GLY A 338 -7.51 -12.57 10.88
CA GLY A 338 -6.27 -13.34 10.96
C GLY A 338 -6.05 -14.32 9.81
N SER A 339 -7.11 -14.90 9.25
CA SER A 339 -7.06 -15.83 8.11
C SER A 339 -7.20 -15.16 6.74
N LEU A 340 -7.40 -13.85 6.70
CA LEU A 340 -7.59 -13.10 5.46
C LEU A 340 -6.25 -12.85 4.76
N THR A 341 -6.30 -12.63 3.45
CA THR A 341 -5.16 -12.12 2.67
C THR A 341 -4.83 -10.69 3.07
N VAL A 342 -3.62 -10.23 2.73
CA VAL A 342 -3.20 -8.85 3.05
C VAL A 342 -4.11 -7.81 2.40
N ASP A 343 -4.56 -8.04 1.16
CA ASP A 343 -5.47 -7.10 0.46
C ASP A 343 -6.84 -7.05 1.12
N GLU A 344 -7.37 -8.17 1.60
CA GLU A 344 -8.62 -8.21 2.36
C GLU A 344 -8.47 -7.51 3.72
N LYS A 345 -7.32 -7.65 4.41
CA LYS A 345 -7.02 -6.88 5.63
C LYS A 345 -6.98 -5.38 5.35
N CYS A 346 -6.27 -4.96 4.30
CA CYS A 346 -6.22 -3.56 3.88
C CYS A 346 -7.61 -3.03 3.52
N TRP A 347 -8.43 -3.81 2.82
CA TRP A 347 -9.81 -3.46 2.50
C TRP A 347 -10.65 -3.18 3.76
N VAL A 348 -10.62 -4.11 4.72
CA VAL A 348 -11.36 -3.97 5.99
C VAL A 348 -10.90 -2.73 6.75
N VAL A 349 -9.59 -2.56 6.95
CA VAL A 349 -9.04 -1.44 7.70
C VAL A 349 -9.33 -0.11 7.03
N ALA A 350 -9.14 0.00 5.72
CA ALA A 350 -9.40 1.22 4.97
C ALA A 350 -10.89 1.60 4.99
N LEU A 351 -11.81 0.66 4.82
CA LEU A 351 -13.24 0.96 4.91
C LEU A 351 -13.67 1.39 6.31
N MET A 352 -13.13 0.75 7.36
CA MET A 352 -13.44 1.17 8.73
C MET A 352 -12.98 2.61 8.99
N ILE A 353 -11.81 2.99 8.48
CA ILE A 353 -11.30 4.38 8.53
C ILE A 353 -12.26 5.32 7.78
N ASP A 354 -12.62 4.99 6.55
CA ASP A 354 -13.48 5.83 5.71
C ASP A 354 -14.87 6.02 6.34
N GLN A 355 -15.46 4.96 6.87
CA GLN A 355 -16.77 5.01 7.52
C GLN A 355 -16.73 5.78 8.84
N ARG A 356 -15.61 5.74 9.58
CA ARG A 356 -15.45 6.59 10.76
C ARG A 356 -15.36 8.05 10.37
N ARG A 357 -14.57 8.39 9.35
CA ARG A 357 -14.44 9.76 8.84
C ARG A 357 -15.77 10.30 8.29
N ALA A 358 -16.57 9.43 7.71
CA ALA A 358 -17.94 9.72 7.25
C ALA A 358 -18.99 9.81 8.38
N GLY A 359 -18.60 9.60 9.64
CA GLY A 359 -19.55 9.58 10.77
C GLY A 359 -20.51 8.38 10.78
N ILE A 360 -20.27 7.37 9.95
CA ILE A 360 -21.07 6.13 9.88
C ILE A 360 -20.66 5.18 11.01
N LEU A 361 -19.36 5.06 11.26
CA LEU A 361 -18.79 4.21 12.30
C LEU A 361 -18.31 5.06 13.48
N ASP A 362 -19.09 5.09 14.55
CA ASP A 362 -18.70 5.77 15.77
C ASP A 362 -17.70 4.90 16.58
N PRO A 363 -16.56 5.44 17.06
CA PRO A 363 -15.57 4.68 17.82
C PRO A 363 -16.13 4.01 19.10
N SER A 364 -17.10 4.63 19.77
CA SER A 364 -17.72 4.03 20.96
C SER A 364 -18.62 2.84 20.61
N SER A 365 -19.20 2.85 19.40
CA SER A 365 -20.01 1.75 18.88
C SER A 365 -19.18 0.56 18.39
N ALA A 366 -17.90 0.78 18.05
CA ALA A 366 -16.96 -0.22 17.53
C ALA A 366 -16.45 -1.21 18.62
N THR A 367 -17.34 -1.69 19.48
CA THR A 367 -17.02 -2.65 20.54
C THR A 367 -16.56 -3.99 19.97
N SER A 368 -15.81 -4.78 20.75
CA SER A 368 -15.38 -6.13 20.33
C SER A 368 -16.56 -7.01 19.91
N ARG A 369 -17.71 -6.89 20.58
CA ARG A 369 -18.95 -7.60 20.24
C ARG A 369 -19.53 -7.17 18.90
N PHE A 370 -19.53 -5.87 18.61
CA PHE A 370 -20.01 -5.33 17.34
C PHE A 370 -19.11 -5.78 16.18
N LEU A 371 -17.78 -5.69 16.37
CA LEU A 371 -16.80 -6.08 15.36
C LEU A 371 -16.86 -7.58 15.04
N GLN A 372 -16.96 -8.42 16.07
CA GLN A 372 -16.94 -9.88 15.92
C GLN A 372 -18.31 -10.51 15.70
N GLY A 373 -19.38 -9.87 16.15
CA GLY A 373 -20.73 -10.40 16.10
C GLY A 373 -21.01 -11.55 17.07
N THR A 374 -20.38 -11.56 18.25
CA THR A 374 -20.51 -12.63 19.27
C THR A 374 -21.86 -12.63 20.01
N THR A 375 -22.93 -12.13 19.39
CA THR A 375 -24.31 -12.31 19.88
C THR A 375 -24.79 -13.75 19.61
N ALA A 376 -25.69 -14.25 20.46
CA ALA A 376 -26.10 -15.65 20.54
C ALA A 376 -26.68 -16.26 19.24
N GLU A 377 -26.98 -15.45 18.22
CA GLU A 377 -27.80 -15.92 17.11
C GLU A 377 -27.08 -16.17 15.78
N ARG A 378 -25.81 -15.75 15.53
CA ARG A 378 -25.09 -16.15 14.28
C ARG A 378 -23.59 -15.80 14.13
N ASN A 379 -22.85 -15.31 15.12
CA ASN A 379 -21.38 -15.04 15.01
C ASN A 379 -20.93 -14.14 13.82
N LYS A 380 -21.83 -13.34 13.24
CA LYS A 380 -21.55 -12.42 12.12
C LYS A 380 -21.53 -10.98 12.62
N GLY A 381 -20.36 -10.34 12.52
CA GLY A 381 -20.13 -8.98 13.00
C GLY A 381 -19.95 -7.97 11.88
N TYR A 382 -19.50 -6.78 12.25
CA TYR A 382 -19.23 -5.71 11.30
C TYR A 382 -18.15 -6.06 10.27
N ILE A 383 -17.12 -6.79 10.68
CA ILE A 383 -16.05 -7.22 9.78
C ILE A 383 -16.59 -8.17 8.70
N ASP A 384 -17.53 -9.05 9.07
CA ASP A 384 -18.20 -9.94 8.11
C ASP A 384 -19.00 -9.15 7.06
N LEU A 385 -19.64 -8.04 7.45
CA LEU A 385 -20.31 -7.13 6.53
C LEU A 385 -19.33 -6.49 5.54
N LEU A 386 -18.19 -5.99 6.01
CA LEU A 386 -17.18 -5.37 5.13
C LEU A 386 -16.61 -6.38 4.12
N MET A 387 -16.46 -7.64 4.53
CA MET A 387 -16.08 -8.73 3.64
C MET A 387 -17.18 -9.06 2.63
N LEU A 388 -18.47 -9.02 3.02
CA LEU A 388 -19.57 -9.18 2.07
C LEU A 388 -19.55 -8.04 1.03
N LYS A 389 -19.34 -6.78 1.46
CA LYS A 389 -19.18 -5.65 0.54
C LYS A 389 -18.03 -5.88 -0.45
N MET A 390 -16.90 -6.40 0.00
CA MET A 390 -15.78 -6.76 -0.88
C MET A 390 -16.18 -7.82 -1.92
N ARG A 391 -16.93 -8.85 -1.50
CA ARG A 391 -17.41 -9.91 -2.40
C ARG A 391 -18.37 -9.36 -3.44
N ILE A 392 -19.28 -8.47 -3.04
CA ILE A 392 -20.20 -7.77 -3.95
C ILE A 392 -19.41 -6.94 -4.95
N LYS A 393 -18.43 -6.14 -4.49
CA LYS A 393 -17.52 -5.38 -5.36
C LYS A 393 -16.85 -6.26 -6.40
N ASN A 394 -16.21 -7.36 -5.97
CA ASN A 394 -15.48 -8.25 -6.86
C ASN A 394 -16.42 -8.93 -7.87
N HIS A 395 -17.64 -9.27 -7.46
CA HIS A 395 -18.66 -9.79 -8.37
C HIS A 395 -19.10 -8.74 -9.40
N LEU A 396 -19.37 -7.51 -8.97
CA LEU A 396 -19.80 -6.42 -9.84
C LEU A 396 -18.72 -6.07 -10.88
N LEU A 397 -17.47 -5.95 -10.44
CA LEU A 397 -16.34 -5.57 -11.31
C LEU A 397 -15.88 -6.69 -12.25
N GLY A 398 -16.05 -7.94 -11.82
CA GLY A 398 -15.67 -9.14 -12.57
C GLY A 398 -16.87 -9.74 -13.30
N VAL A 399 -17.62 -10.59 -12.61
CA VAL A 399 -18.67 -11.45 -13.19
C VAL A 399 -19.78 -10.64 -13.86
N PHE A 400 -20.28 -9.60 -13.20
CA PHE A 400 -21.41 -8.82 -13.70
C PHE A 400 -21.05 -8.06 -14.99
N PHE A 401 -19.91 -7.36 -15.04
CA PHE A 401 -19.49 -6.60 -16.23
C PHE A 401 -19.23 -7.46 -17.46
N GLU A 402 -18.84 -8.72 -17.28
CA GLU A 402 -18.68 -9.69 -18.37
C GLU A 402 -19.99 -10.38 -18.75
N GLY A 403 -20.96 -10.43 -17.83
CA GLY A 403 -22.29 -11.01 -18.03
C GLY A 403 -23.39 -9.97 -18.26
N ALA A 404 -24.26 -9.77 -17.27
CA ALA A 404 -25.46 -8.93 -17.38
C ALA A 404 -25.14 -7.45 -17.68
N GLY A 405 -23.98 -6.95 -17.27
CA GLY A 405 -23.48 -5.62 -17.58
C GLY A 405 -22.76 -5.51 -18.93
N LYS A 406 -22.81 -6.54 -19.80
CA LYS A 406 -22.07 -6.54 -21.07
C LYS A 406 -22.37 -5.31 -21.95
N ALA A 407 -23.61 -4.84 -21.94
CA ALA A 407 -24.05 -3.68 -22.72
C ALA A 407 -23.56 -2.31 -22.21
N VAL A 408 -22.95 -2.23 -21.02
CA VAL A 408 -22.29 -1.00 -20.57
C VAL A 408 -21.06 -0.73 -21.44
N ASN A 409 -20.82 0.53 -21.79
CA ASN A 409 -19.65 0.95 -22.57
C ASN A 409 -18.34 0.50 -21.90
N ALA A 410 -17.38 0.04 -22.70
CA ALA A 410 -16.10 -0.48 -22.22
C ALA A 410 -15.28 0.56 -21.43
N ASP A 411 -15.30 1.82 -21.85
CA ASP A 411 -14.58 2.91 -21.18
C ASP A 411 -15.17 3.19 -19.81
N HIS A 412 -16.51 3.18 -19.68
CA HIS A 412 -17.18 3.34 -18.39
C HIS A 412 -16.88 2.17 -17.46
N LYS A 413 -16.88 0.93 -17.96
CA LYS A 413 -16.47 -0.25 -17.17
C LYS A 413 -15.03 -0.13 -16.69
N SER A 414 -14.12 0.30 -17.56
CA SER A 414 -12.71 0.50 -17.22
C SER A 414 -12.57 1.54 -16.11
N CYS A 415 -13.28 2.66 -16.25
CA CYS A 415 -13.31 3.71 -15.24
C CYS A 415 -13.89 3.20 -13.91
N LEU A 416 -15.03 2.51 -13.92
CA LEU A 416 -15.62 1.92 -12.71
C LEU A 416 -14.68 0.91 -12.04
N ARG A 417 -13.97 0.08 -12.82
CA ARG A 417 -12.95 -0.84 -12.30
C ARG A 417 -11.81 -0.10 -11.62
N GLN A 418 -11.33 1.00 -12.21
CA GLN A 418 -10.30 1.82 -11.60
C GLN A 418 -10.78 2.45 -10.29
N VAL A 419 -11.91 3.14 -10.32
CA VAL A 419 -12.52 3.84 -9.18
C VAL A 419 -12.79 2.90 -8.00
N PHE A 420 -13.34 1.72 -8.28
CA PHE A 420 -13.69 0.74 -7.24
C PHE A 420 -12.60 -0.33 -7.02
N SER A 421 -11.40 -0.17 -7.58
CA SER A 421 -10.31 -1.13 -7.36
C SER A 421 -9.93 -1.18 -5.88
N SER A 422 -9.79 -0.02 -5.24
CA SER A 422 -9.43 0.15 -3.83
C SER A 422 -10.16 1.35 -3.20
N PRO A 423 -10.26 1.41 -1.86
CA PRO A 423 -10.77 2.59 -1.17
C PRO A 423 -9.93 3.85 -1.43
N GLU A 424 -8.63 3.69 -1.70
CA GLU A 424 -7.76 4.82 -2.03
C GLU A 424 -8.10 5.45 -3.38
N GLU A 425 -8.30 4.63 -4.42
CA GLU A 425 -8.72 5.12 -5.74
C GLU A 425 -10.11 5.77 -5.70
N TYR A 426 -11.00 5.22 -4.86
CA TYR A 426 -12.29 5.83 -4.59
C TYR A 426 -12.12 7.23 -3.98
N ARG A 427 -11.29 7.37 -2.93
CA ARG A 427 -11.01 8.66 -2.28
C ARG A 427 -10.39 9.69 -3.20
N LYS A 428 -9.54 9.29 -4.16
CA LYS A 428 -8.96 10.21 -5.17
C LYS A 428 -10.02 10.88 -6.03
N LYS A 429 -11.22 10.30 -6.16
CA LYS A 429 -12.32 10.82 -6.99
C LYS A 429 -13.45 11.48 -6.20
N PHE A 430 -13.72 10.99 -5.00
CA PHE A 430 -14.88 11.42 -4.21
C PHE A 430 -14.52 12.00 -2.85
N GLY A 431 -13.24 12.05 -2.49
CA GLY A 431 -12.82 12.36 -1.14
C GLY A 431 -13.27 11.30 -0.12
N PHE A 432 -13.35 11.70 1.14
CA PHE A 432 -14.00 10.87 2.16
C PHE A 432 -15.53 10.96 2.00
N PRO A 433 -16.28 9.89 2.30
CA PRO A 433 -17.74 9.97 2.21
C PRO A 433 -18.25 11.13 3.09
N GLN A 434 -19.09 12.00 2.51
CA GLN A 434 -19.61 13.25 3.10
C GLN A 434 -18.65 14.47 3.16
N GLN A 435 -17.45 14.39 2.57
CA GLN A 435 -16.57 15.55 2.32
C GLN A 435 -16.34 15.71 0.80
N PRO A 436 -17.32 16.23 0.05
CA PRO A 436 -17.25 16.26 -1.41
C PRO A 436 -16.30 17.35 -1.90
N GLU A 437 -15.09 16.94 -2.30
CA GLU A 437 -14.33 17.61 -3.35
C GLU A 437 -14.65 16.89 -4.67
N GLU A 438 -15.92 16.91 -5.08
CA GLU A 438 -16.38 16.16 -6.23
C GLU A 438 -16.01 16.86 -7.54
N ASP A 439 -14.82 16.57 -8.05
CA ASP A 439 -14.56 16.74 -9.48
C ASP A 439 -15.35 15.68 -10.25
N LEU A 440 -16.50 16.07 -10.79
CA LEU A 440 -17.35 15.20 -11.63
C LEU A 440 -17.01 15.32 -13.13
N SER A 441 -16.00 16.11 -13.52
CA SER A 441 -15.67 16.37 -14.93
C SER A 441 -15.32 15.08 -15.70
N TRP A 442 -14.74 14.09 -15.02
CA TRP A 442 -14.41 12.79 -15.60
C TRP A 442 -15.63 11.92 -15.98
N LYS A 443 -16.83 12.30 -15.52
CA LYS A 443 -18.11 11.65 -15.92
C LYS A 443 -18.80 12.36 -17.08
N ALA A 444 -18.19 13.39 -17.66
CA ALA A 444 -18.81 14.13 -18.75
C ALA A 444 -19.18 13.19 -19.90
N GLY A 445 -20.44 13.26 -20.36
CA GLY A 445 -20.97 12.41 -21.43
C GLY A 445 -21.41 11.01 -20.99
N TRP A 446 -21.36 10.67 -19.69
CA TRP A 446 -21.86 9.38 -19.22
C TRP A 446 -23.38 9.26 -19.38
N PRO A 447 -23.89 8.10 -19.84
CA PRO A 447 -25.32 7.83 -19.89
C PRO A 447 -25.87 7.59 -18.49
N ALA A 448 -27.17 7.79 -18.32
CA ALA A 448 -27.84 7.69 -17.03
C ALA A 448 -27.73 6.28 -16.42
N SER A 449 -27.67 5.22 -17.24
CA SER A 449 -27.41 3.86 -16.75
C SER A 449 -26.05 3.74 -16.06
N SER A 450 -25.01 4.36 -16.60
CA SER A 450 -23.65 4.29 -16.02
C SER A 450 -23.55 5.11 -14.73
N ASP A 451 -24.22 6.26 -14.68
CA ASP A 451 -24.28 7.07 -13.44
C ASP A 451 -25.11 6.37 -12.36
N LEU A 452 -26.23 5.73 -12.71
CA LEU A 452 -27.03 4.96 -11.77
C LEU A 452 -26.23 3.79 -11.20
N LEU A 453 -25.54 3.03 -12.04
CA LEU A 453 -24.68 1.92 -11.59
C LEU A 453 -23.57 2.40 -10.65
N LEU A 454 -22.93 3.53 -10.97
CA LEU A 454 -21.94 4.15 -10.09
C LEU A 454 -22.53 4.48 -8.71
N ARG A 455 -23.69 5.13 -8.66
CA ARG A 455 -24.37 5.47 -7.40
C ARG A 455 -24.74 4.22 -6.59
N VAL A 456 -25.23 3.18 -7.25
CA VAL A 456 -25.56 1.90 -6.59
C VAL A 456 -24.30 1.29 -5.97
N MET A 457 -23.18 1.26 -6.70
CA MET A 457 -21.91 0.77 -6.16
C MET A 457 -21.42 1.62 -4.98
N GLN A 458 -21.54 2.94 -5.05
CA GLN A 458 -21.22 3.83 -3.92
C GLN A 458 -22.06 3.52 -2.69
N ASP A 459 -23.37 3.44 -2.86
CA ASP A 459 -24.32 3.23 -1.77
C ASP A 459 -24.14 1.85 -1.11
N ILE A 460 -23.80 0.82 -1.88
CA ILE A 460 -23.52 -0.52 -1.35
C ILE A 460 -22.18 -0.55 -0.60
N LEU A 461 -21.12 -0.01 -1.21
CA LEU A 461 -19.74 -0.24 -0.76
C LEU A 461 -19.28 0.74 0.32
N TYR A 462 -19.60 2.03 0.17
CA TYR A 462 -19.02 3.09 1.00
C TYR A 462 -20.05 3.82 1.87
N SER A 463 -21.35 3.62 1.63
CA SER A 463 -22.44 4.18 2.44
C SER A 463 -23.01 3.18 3.46
N ALA A 464 -23.84 3.68 4.38
CA ALA A 464 -24.62 2.89 5.33
C ALA A 464 -26.03 2.54 4.82
N LYS A 465 -26.43 3.07 3.65
CA LYS A 465 -27.80 3.00 3.12
C LYS A 465 -28.38 1.59 3.09
N TYR A 466 -27.57 0.61 2.68
CA TYR A 466 -27.98 -0.80 2.57
C TYR A 466 -27.42 -1.70 3.67
N ASP A 467 -26.80 -1.15 4.72
CA ASP A 467 -26.13 -1.95 5.74
C ASP A 467 -27.10 -2.86 6.51
N SER A 468 -28.34 -2.44 6.74
CA SER A 468 -29.36 -3.24 7.43
C SER A 468 -29.74 -4.52 6.64
N GLU A 469 -29.98 -4.35 5.34
CA GLU A 469 -30.25 -5.43 4.38
C GLU A 469 -29.04 -6.37 4.27
N LEU A 470 -27.84 -5.80 4.04
CA LEU A 470 -26.60 -6.57 3.90
C LEU A 470 -26.21 -7.31 5.18
N LYS A 471 -26.48 -6.75 6.37
CA LYS A 471 -26.29 -7.46 7.66
C LYS A 471 -27.24 -8.66 7.79
N THR A 472 -28.44 -8.55 7.24
CA THR A 472 -29.41 -9.66 7.23
C THR A 472 -28.95 -10.74 6.26
N ALA A 473 -28.52 -10.36 5.06
CA ALA A 473 -27.90 -11.27 4.09
C ALA A 473 -26.66 -11.98 4.64
N CYS A 474 -25.77 -11.25 5.34
CA CYS A 474 -24.61 -11.83 6.04
C CYS A 474 -25.02 -12.91 7.05
N ARG A 475 -26.05 -12.63 7.86
CA ARG A 475 -26.56 -13.57 8.86
C ARG A 475 -27.18 -14.81 8.23
N ASN A 476 -27.75 -14.68 7.03
CA ASN A 476 -28.33 -15.78 6.28
C ASN A 476 -27.33 -16.52 5.39
N ASN A 477 -26.07 -16.05 5.31
CA ASN A 477 -25.06 -16.51 4.35
C ASN A 477 -25.58 -16.48 2.90
N SER A 478 -26.38 -15.47 2.55
CA SER A 478 -26.90 -15.30 1.19
C SER A 478 -25.75 -15.13 0.19
N GLU A 479 -25.88 -15.75 -0.98
CA GLU A 479 -24.91 -15.57 -2.05
C GLU A 479 -25.05 -14.18 -2.68
N VAL A 480 -23.96 -13.65 -3.25
CA VAL A 480 -23.96 -12.32 -3.86
C VAL A 480 -25.01 -12.20 -4.98
N VAL A 481 -25.19 -13.27 -5.76
CA VAL A 481 -26.18 -13.31 -6.85
C VAL A 481 -27.60 -13.19 -6.30
N ASP A 482 -27.90 -13.83 -5.17
CA ASP A 482 -29.21 -13.76 -4.52
C ASP A 482 -29.49 -12.36 -3.95
N ILE A 483 -28.46 -11.69 -3.42
CA ILE A 483 -28.59 -10.32 -2.91
C ILE A 483 -28.91 -9.36 -4.06
N LEU A 484 -28.20 -9.49 -5.19
CA LEU A 484 -28.35 -8.57 -6.33
C LEU A 484 -29.61 -8.83 -7.16
N ASN A 485 -30.17 -10.05 -7.14
CA ASN A 485 -31.34 -10.44 -7.95
C ASN A 485 -32.59 -10.75 -7.11
N GLY A 486 -32.49 -10.77 -5.78
CA GLY A 486 -33.56 -11.18 -4.88
C GLY A 486 -34.65 -10.13 -4.71
N SER A 487 -35.31 -10.15 -3.55
CA SER A 487 -36.28 -9.15 -3.14
C SER A 487 -35.65 -8.23 -2.09
N GLY A 488 -35.41 -6.97 -2.43
CA GLY A 488 -34.78 -5.99 -1.55
C GLY A 488 -34.42 -4.71 -2.28
N ASP A 489 -34.09 -3.65 -1.53
CA ASP A 489 -33.84 -2.32 -2.11
C ASP A 489 -32.60 -2.35 -3.02
N VAL A 490 -31.59 -3.16 -2.70
CA VAL A 490 -30.40 -3.37 -3.55
C VAL A 490 -30.80 -3.97 -4.89
N SER A 491 -31.63 -5.01 -4.89
CA SER A 491 -32.13 -5.67 -6.11
C SER A 491 -33.00 -4.72 -6.95
N ASP A 492 -33.83 -3.90 -6.30
CA ASP A 492 -34.67 -2.92 -6.98
C ASP A 492 -33.84 -1.86 -7.73
N GLN A 493 -32.73 -1.41 -7.13
CA GLN A 493 -31.80 -0.52 -7.84
C GLN A 493 -31.10 -1.20 -9.02
N MET A 494 -30.70 -2.47 -8.87
CA MET A 494 -30.12 -3.23 -9.99
C MET A 494 -31.13 -3.46 -11.12
N ARG A 495 -32.42 -3.62 -10.80
CA ARG A 495 -33.50 -3.69 -11.79
C ARG A 495 -33.71 -2.35 -12.48
N ALA A 496 -33.72 -1.25 -11.73
CA ALA A 496 -33.80 0.11 -12.30
C ALA A 496 -32.63 0.40 -13.25
N PHE A 497 -31.41 -0.04 -12.90
CA PHE A 497 -30.27 0.00 -13.81
C PHE A 497 -30.51 -0.79 -15.09
N ALA A 498 -30.97 -2.04 -14.99
CA ALA A 498 -31.22 -2.88 -16.15
C ALA A 498 -32.34 -2.30 -17.05
N GLU A 499 -33.37 -1.70 -16.47
CA GLU A 499 -34.44 -1.00 -17.20
C GLU A 499 -33.90 0.23 -17.93
N GLN A 500 -33.10 1.06 -17.25
CA GLN A 500 -32.49 2.24 -17.85
C GLN A 500 -31.55 1.87 -19.00
N LEU A 501 -30.75 0.81 -18.84
CA LEU A 501 -29.87 0.31 -19.89
C LEU A 501 -30.65 -0.20 -21.12
N ARG A 502 -31.78 -0.89 -20.90
CA ARG A 502 -32.66 -1.33 -22.00
C ARG A 502 -33.30 -0.14 -22.72
N LYS A 503 -33.71 0.89 -21.97
CA LYS A 503 -34.28 2.12 -22.53
C LYS A 503 -33.26 2.83 -23.43
N GLU A 504 -32.04 3.03 -22.95
CA GLU A 504 -30.96 3.66 -23.73
C GLU A 504 -30.59 2.84 -24.97
N ALA A 505 -30.57 1.51 -24.86
CA ALA A 505 -30.33 0.64 -26.01
C ALA A 505 -31.45 0.74 -27.07
N ALA A 506 -32.72 0.82 -26.64
CA ALA A 506 -33.86 1.01 -27.54
C ALA A 506 -33.83 2.39 -28.22
N GLU A 507 -33.50 3.45 -27.48
CA GLU A 507 -33.34 4.81 -28.02
C GLU A 507 -32.19 4.88 -29.03
N ALA A 508 -31.07 4.22 -28.77
CA ALA A 508 -29.94 4.14 -29.70
C ALA A 508 -30.32 3.38 -31.00
N GLN A 509 -31.11 2.30 -30.89
CA GLN A 509 -31.62 1.57 -32.05
C GLN A 509 -32.60 2.42 -32.87
N LEU A 510 -33.50 3.16 -32.21
CA LEU A 510 -34.42 4.11 -32.86
C LEU A 510 -33.67 5.23 -33.57
N ALA A 511 -32.64 5.80 -32.94
CA ALA A 511 -31.80 6.83 -33.55
C ALA A 511 -31.02 6.29 -34.76
N ALA A 512 -30.50 5.05 -34.68
CA ALA A 512 -29.83 4.39 -35.81
C ALA A 512 -30.80 4.10 -36.96
N ALA A 513 -32.03 3.66 -36.66
CA ALA A 513 -33.07 3.41 -37.67
C ALA A 513 -33.59 4.70 -38.33
N ALA A 514 -33.64 5.81 -37.58
CA ALA A 514 -34.00 7.13 -38.11
C ALA A 514 -32.88 7.77 -38.96
N ALA A 515 -31.64 7.27 -38.84
CA ALA A 515 -30.48 7.74 -39.58
C ALA A 515 -30.22 6.96 -40.89
N GLU A 516 -31.05 5.99 -41.27
CA GLU A 516 -30.95 5.36 -42.60
C GLU A 516 -31.43 6.31 -43.71
N PRO A 517 -30.58 6.65 -44.70
CA PRO A 517 -30.97 7.51 -45.81
C PRO A 517 -31.77 6.71 -46.86
N GLY A 518 -32.90 7.27 -47.30
CA GLY A 518 -33.63 6.80 -48.48
C GLY A 518 -32.76 6.84 -49.75
N PRO A 519 -33.11 6.05 -50.79
CA PRO A 519 -32.20 5.81 -51.92
C PRO A 519 -32.16 6.99 -52.88
N ALA A 520 -31.01 7.12 -53.53
CA ALA A 520 -30.65 7.97 -54.67
C ALA A 520 -30.07 9.36 -54.34
N GLY A 521 -28.75 9.46 -54.57
CA GLY A 521 -28.05 10.74 -54.65
C GLY A 521 -26.54 10.57 -54.51
N GLN A 522 -25.88 10.01 -55.54
CA GLN A 522 -24.42 10.10 -55.66
C GLN A 522 -24.01 11.58 -55.65
N ALA A 523 -23.34 12.00 -54.58
CA ALA A 523 -22.42 13.13 -54.60
C ALA A 523 -21.34 12.86 -53.55
N ALA A 524 -20.12 12.62 -54.05
CA ALA A 524 -18.94 12.50 -53.24
C ALA A 524 -18.68 13.83 -52.52
N ALA A 525 -18.74 13.81 -51.19
CA ALA A 525 -18.12 14.80 -50.33
C ALA A 525 -17.34 14.03 -49.26
N GLY A 526 -16.02 13.94 -49.46
CA GLY A 526 -15.10 13.39 -48.48
C GLY A 526 -15.07 14.28 -47.24
N ALA A 527 -15.75 13.85 -46.18
CA ALA A 527 -15.45 14.29 -44.84
C ALA A 527 -14.34 13.39 -44.30
N ALA A 528 -13.19 13.98 -44.02
CA ALA A 528 -12.09 13.30 -43.36
C ALA A 528 -12.55 12.81 -41.98
N VAL A 529 -12.76 11.50 -41.86
CA VAL A 529 -12.82 10.81 -40.58
C VAL A 529 -11.39 10.84 -40.06
N THR A 530 -11.12 11.64 -39.04
CA THR A 530 -9.90 11.50 -38.26
C THR A 530 -10.01 10.19 -37.48
N ASP A 531 -9.31 9.16 -37.96
CA ASP A 531 -9.14 7.91 -37.22
C ASP A 531 -8.64 8.23 -35.80
N PRO A 532 -9.22 7.63 -34.74
CA PRO A 532 -8.71 7.79 -33.38
C PRO A 532 -7.26 7.31 -33.33
N GLU A 533 -6.39 8.09 -32.68
CA GLU A 533 -4.97 7.75 -32.60
C GLU A 533 -4.78 6.33 -32.03
N PRO A 534 -3.86 5.54 -32.61
CA PRO A 534 -3.65 4.16 -32.22
C PRO A 534 -3.21 4.06 -30.75
N ILE A 535 -4.00 3.38 -29.92
CA ILE A 535 -3.58 3.01 -28.56
C ILE A 535 -2.43 2.00 -28.67
N ARG A 536 -1.20 2.46 -28.45
CA ARG A 536 0.01 1.62 -28.44
C ARG A 536 0.06 0.83 -27.14
N SER A 537 0.14 -0.50 -27.22
CA SER A 537 0.30 -1.32 -26.01
C SER A 537 1.70 -1.14 -25.41
N PRO A 538 1.90 -1.42 -24.12
CA PRO A 538 3.23 -1.40 -23.49
C PRO A 538 4.26 -2.31 -24.20
N ALA A 539 3.80 -3.34 -24.91
CA ALA A 539 4.67 -4.24 -25.69
C ALA A 539 5.34 -3.52 -26.89
N VAL A 540 4.70 -2.50 -27.47
CA VAL A 540 5.28 -1.67 -28.53
C VAL A 540 6.41 -0.80 -27.96
N ALA A 541 6.22 -0.23 -26.77
CA ALA A 541 7.25 0.54 -26.09
C ALA A 541 8.47 -0.33 -25.73
N ILE A 542 8.24 -1.58 -25.32
CA ILE A 542 9.31 -2.57 -25.05
C ILE A 542 10.04 -2.99 -26.33
N PHE A 543 9.32 -3.21 -27.44
CA PHE A 543 9.92 -3.56 -28.73
C PHE A 543 10.78 -2.44 -29.33
N LEU A 544 10.37 -1.19 -29.09
CA LEU A 544 11.11 0.01 -29.51
C LEU A 544 12.26 0.35 -28.55
N HIS A 545 12.23 -0.16 -27.31
CA HIS A 545 13.29 0.02 -26.33
C HIS A 545 14.58 -0.68 -26.80
N GLY A 546 15.54 0.11 -27.28
CA GLY A 546 16.84 -0.36 -27.77
C GLY A 546 17.08 -0.20 -29.27
N ARG A 547 16.08 0.23 -30.07
CA ARG A 547 16.27 0.56 -31.49
C ARG A 547 16.31 2.08 -31.66
N LYS A 548 17.46 2.63 -32.07
CA LYS A 548 17.57 4.06 -32.39
C LYS A 548 16.74 4.37 -33.64
N CYS A 549 15.79 5.29 -33.47
CA CYS A 549 15.19 6.14 -34.49
C CYS A 549 14.44 5.40 -35.62
N LEU A 550 13.20 5.01 -35.35
CA LEU A 550 12.16 5.13 -36.36
C LEU A 550 11.53 6.52 -36.16
N ASP A 551 11.52 7.32 -37.21
CA ASP A 551 10.77 8.57 -37.24
C ASP A 551 9.29 8.28 -36.91
N GLU A 552 8.62 9.17 -36.16
CA GLU A 552 7.22 9.03 -35.76
C GLU A 552 6.32 8.83 -36.98
N GLU A 553 6.67 9.48 -38.11
CA GLU A 553 5.99 9.33 -39.39
C GLU A 553 6.13 7.91 -39.98
N LEU A 554 7.34 7.35 -39.96
CA LEU A 554 7.61 5.99 -40.43
C LEU A 554 6.94 4.93 -39.55
N LEU A 555 6.87 5.19 -38.24
CA LEU A 555 6.17 4.33 -37.29
C LEU A 555 4.65 4.33 -37.56
N LYS A 556 4.05 5.51 -37.76
CA LYS A 556 2.64 5.63 -38.15
C LYS A 556 2.36 4.96 -39.49
N GLU A 557 3.25 5.09 -40.48
CA GLU A 557 3.11 4.42 -41.77
C GLU A 557 3.18 2.89 -41.63
N ALA A 558 4.12 2.38 -40.83
CA ALA A 558 4.25 0.95 -40.55
C ALA A 558 3.05 0.39 -39.76
N GLU A 559 2.54 1.13 -38.78
CA GLU A 559 1.34 0.76 -38.02
C GLU A 559 0.10 0.72 -38.92
N THR A 560 -0.07 1.71 -39.80
CA THR A 560 -1.17 1.73 -40.79
C THR A 560 -1.06 0.56 -41.76
N LYS A 561 0.14 0.26 -42.27
CA LYS A 561 0.38 -0.92 -43.11
C LYS A 561 0.11 -2.23 -42.37
N ALA A 562 0.53 -2.35 -41.12
CA ALA A 562 0.28 -3.53 -40.30
C ALA A 562 -1.21 -3.71 -40.01
N ARG A 563 -1.94 -2.64 -39.67
CA ARG A 563 -3.40 -2.67 -39.49
C ARG A 563 -4.12 -3.04 -40.77
N PHE A 564 -3.72 -2.46 -41.90
CA PHE A 564 -4.25 -2.82 -43.19
C PHE A 564 -4.04 -4.32 -43.47
N LEU A 565 -2.83 -4.84 -43.25
CA LEU A 565 -2.51 -6.26 -43.43
C LEU A 565 -3.25 -7.18 -42.44
N ILE A 566 -3.46 -6.76 -41.20
CA ILE A 566 -4.23 -7.53 -40.20
C ILE A 566 -5.71 -7.51 -40.60
N ASN A 567 -6.28 -6.35 -40.89
CA ASN A 567 -7.69 -6.23 -41.27
C ASN A 567 -7.97 -6.93 -42.61
N SER A 568 -7.00 -6.99 -43.53
CA SER A 568 -7.15 -7.69 -44.81
C SER A 568 -6.96 -9.20 -44.71
N ASN A 569 -6.11 -9.68 -43.78
CA ASN A 569 -5.67 -11.09 -43.75
C ASN A 569 -6.05 -11.87 -42.48
N VAL A 570 -6.52 -11.20 -41.43
CA VAL A 570 -6.90 -11.81 -40.14
C VAL A 570 -8.36 -11.52 -39.86
N ASN A 571 -9.16 -12.57 -39.72
CA ASN A 571 -10.57 -12.47 -39.39
C ASN A 571 -10.83 -13.17 -38.06
N PHE A 572 -11.31 -12.42 -37.06
CA PHE A 572 -11.66 -12.96 -35.75
C PHE A 572 -13.13 -13.36 -35.75
N THR A 573 -13.38 -14.67 -35.70
CA THR A 573 -14.73 -15.22 -35.59
C THR A 573 -14.91 -15.85 -34.22
N VAL A 574 -15.90 -15.39 -33.46
CA VAL A 574 -16.31 -16.06 -32.21
C VAL A 574 -16.95 -17.39 -32.59
N TYR A 575 -16.48 -18.48 -32.00
CA TYR A 575 -16.95 -19.83 -32.33
C TYR A 575 -18.47 -19.95 -32.01
N PRO A 576 -19.32 -20.15 -33.02
CA PRO A 576 -20.77 -20.22 -32.81
C PRO A 576 -21.18 -21.61 -32.34
N SER A 577 -22.35 -21.69 -31.70
CA SER A 577 -22.88 -22.93 -31.12
C SER A 577 -23.40 -23.92 -32.17
N SER A 578 -23.55 -23.52 -33.44
CA SER A 578 -24.04 -24.35 -34.54
C SER A 578 -23.06 -24.43 -35.73
N ALA A 579 -23.08 -25.54 -36.48
CA ALA A 579 -22.11 -25.79 -37.57
C ALA A 579 -22.41 -24.92 -38.80
N THR A 580 -23.69 -24.63 -39.03
CA THR A 580 -24.21 -23.78 -40.10
C THR A 580 -23.86 -22.30 -39.92
N GLU A 581 -23.87 -21.79 -38.69
CA GLU A 581 -23.41 -20.42 -38.42
C GLU A 581 -21.90 -20.29 -38.62
N LEU A 582 -21.13 -21.30 -38.19
CA LEU A 582 -19.69 -21.34 -38.41
C LEU A 582 -19.37 -21.43 -39.90
N GLU A 583 -20.09 -22.25 -40.64
CA GLU A 583 -19.98 -22.36 -42.11
C GLU A 583 -20.22 -21.00 -42.79
N SER A 584 -21.29 -20.29 -42.41
CA SER A 584 -21.62 -18.96 -42.94
C SER A 584 -20.53 -17.93 -42.63
N ALA A 585 -19.97 -17.98 -41.43
CA ALA A 585 -18.85 -17.11 -41.04
C ALA A 585 -17.56 -17.44 -41.82
N LEU A 586 -17.26 -18.73 -42.01
CA LEU A 586 -16.13 -19.19 -42.80
C LEU A 586 -16.26 -18.77 -44.26
N LYS A 587 -17.43 -18.90 -44.90
CA LYS A 587 -17.67 -18.46 -46.30
C LYS A 587 -17.37 -16.97 -46.53
N LYS A 588 -17.56 -16.14 -45.49
CA LYS A 588 -17.25 -14.69 -45.54
C LYS A 588 -15.75 -14.42 -45.46
N SER A 589 -14.96 -15.36 -44.93
CA SER A 589 -13.50 -15.24 -44.83
C SER A 589 -12.82 -15.58 -46.16
N SER A 590 -11.94 -14.70 -46.64
CA SER A 590 -11.07 -14.98 -47.80
C SER A 590 -10.18 -16.20 -47.57
N ALA A 591 -9.80 -16.47 -46.32
CA ALA A 591 -8.99 -17.63 -45.93
C ALA A 591 -9.74 -18.98 -46.03
N ALA A 592 -11.08 -18.99 -46.06
CA ALA A 592 -11.81 -20.24 -46.24
C ALA A 592 -12.07 -20.58 -47.73
N LYS A 593 -11.87 -19.62 -48.63
CA LYS A 593 -12.10 -19.80 -50.07
C LYS A 593 -11.03 -20.73 -50.68
N PRO A 594 -11.40 -21.56 -51.67
CA PRO A 594 -10.42 -22.38 -52.39
C PRO A 594 -9.41 -21.47 -53.09
N CYS A 595 -8.13 -21.70 -52.87
CA CYS A 595 -7.01 -21.04 -53.55
C CYS A 595 -6.29 -22.09 -54.38
N GLU A 596 -5.82 -21.75 -55.57
CA GLU A 596 -5.20 -22.69 -56.53
C GLU A 596 -3.86 -23.30 -56.05
N ALA A 597 -3.30 -22.81 -54.94
CA ALA A 597 -2.07 -23.31 -54.34
C ALA A 597 -2.33 -24.40 -53.28
N PRO A 598 -1.61 -25.53 -53.31
CA PRO A 598 -1.86 -26.64 -52.40
C PRO A 598 -1.05 -26.44 -51.12
N LYS A 599 -1.73 -26.09 -50.02
CA LYS A 599 -1.42 -26.45 -48.61
C LYS A 599 -2.07 -25.45 -47.66
N TRP A 600 -3.03 -25.93 -46.86
CA TRP A 600 -3.49 -25.20 -45.68
C TRP A 600 -2.93 -25.88 -44.42
N CYS A 601 -2.41 -25.06 -43.49
CA CYS A 601 -2.02 -25.52 -42.16
C CYS A 601 -3.07 -25.04 -41.17
N LEU A 602 -3.75 -25.99 -40.52
CA LEU A 602 -4.66 -25.74 -39.41
C LEU A 602 -3.89 -25.97 -38.11
N VAL A 603 -3.64 -24.90 -37.36
CA VAL A 603 -3.01 -24.97 -36.04
C VAL A 603 -4.10 -24.81 -34.98
N MET A 604 -4.32 -25.84 -34.17
CA MET A 604 -5.26 -25.79 -33.06
C MET A 604 -4.48 -25.66 -31.76
N VAL A 605 -4.77 -24.61 -30.99
CA VAL A 605 -4.11 -24.30 -29.72
C VAL A 605 -5.17 -24.19 -28.64
N ASP A 606 -4.97 -24.91 -27.53
CA ASP A 606 -5.79 -24.78 -26.34
C ASP A 606 -5.14 -23.76 -25.38
N PRO A 607 -5.75 -22.57 -25.17
CA PRO A 607 -5.19 -21.56 -24.29
C PRO A 607 -5.09 -22.02 -22.83
N ALA A 608 -5.95 -22.94 -22.39
CA ALA A 608 -5.93 -23.47 -21.02
C ALA A 608 -4.66 -24.30 -20.75
N GLN A 609 -3.98 -24.78 -21.80
CA GLN A 609 -2.74 -25.53 -21.70
C GLN A 609 -1.47 -24.68 -21.87
N LEU A 610 -1.62 -23.40 -22.21
CA LEU A 610 -0.52 -22.43 -22.33
C LEU A 610 -0.15 -21.78 -21.00
N GLY A 611 -0.95 -21.96 -19.93
CA GLY A 611 -0.60 -21.60 -18.56
C GLY A 611 0.20 -22.71 -17.88
N GLU A 612 1.38 -22.39 -17.34
CA GLU A 612 2.28 -23.37 -16.74
C GLU A 612 1.75 -24.02 -15.45
N ALA A 613 1.92 -25.34 -15.35
CA ALA A 613 2.22 -26.03 -14.11
C ALA A 613 3.34 -27.05 -14.40
N ALA A 614 4.53 -26.82 -13.84
CA ALA A 614 5.78 -27.50 -14.19
C ALA A 614 5.89 -28.97 -13.73
N THR A 615 4.92 -29.51 -12.98
CA THR A 615 5.16 -30.69 -12.15
C THR A 615 4.67 -32.04 -12.71
N ALA A 616 3.87 -32.10 -13.79
CA ALA A 616 3.45 -33.39 -14.37
C ALA A 616 2.95 -33.33 -15.85
N PRO A 617 3.84 -33.17 -16.84
CA PRO A 617 3.46 -33.05 -18.26
C PRO A 617 2.97 -34.36 -18.92
N HIS A 618 3.38 -35.52 -18.43
CA HIS A 618 3.09 -36.84 -19.01
C HIS A 618 1.66 -37.36 -18.71
N LEU A 619 0.96 -36.75 -17.75
CA LEU A 619 -0.43 -37.08 -17.41
C LEU A 619 -1.45 -36.30 -18.26
N ARG A 620 -1.00 -35.45 -19.20
CA ARG A 620 -1.87 -34.68 -20.07
C ARG A 620 -2.45 -35.56 -21.18
N THR A 621 -3.74 -35.84 -21.15
CA THR A 621 -4.52 -36.12 -22.36
C THR A 621 -5.03 -34.79 -22.90
N VAL A 622 -4.90 -34.55 -24.21
CA VAL A 622 -5.40 -33.35 -24.87
C VAL A 622 -6.93 -33.35 -24.78
N PRO A 623 -7.59 -32.43 -24.04
CA PRO A 623 -9.04 -32.39 -23.93
C PRO A 623 -9.58 -31.57 -25.12
N LEU A 624 -9.14 -31.88 -26.33
CA LEU A 624 -9.83 -31.38 -27.49
C LEU A 624 -11.17 -32.09 -27.52
N ASN A 625 -12.23 -31.35 -27.21
CA ASN A 625 -13.59 -31.85 -27.27
C ASN A 625 -13.83 -32.41 -28.68
N SER A 626 -13.97 -33.73 -28.82
CA SER A 626 -14.11 -34.38 -30.12
C SER A 626 -15.30 -33.84 -30.90
N LYS A 627 -16.39 -33.47 -30.19
CA LYS A 627 -17.56 -32.82 -30.81
C LYS A 627 -17.18 -31.46 -31.40
N PHE A 628 -16.33 -30.69 -30.72
CA PHE A 628 -15.84 -29.40 -31.21
C PHE A 628 -15.00 -29.55 -32.48
N ILE A 629 -14.05 -30.50 -32.49
CA ILE A 629 -13.24 -30.77 -33.69
C ILE A 629 -14.13 -31.20 -34.85
N THR A 630 -15.02 -32.18 -34.63
CA THR A 630 -15.91 -32.69 -35.68
C THR A 630 -16.83 -31.59 -36.22
N HIS A 631 -17.37 -30.75 -35.34
CA HIS A 631 -18.23 -29.62 -35.71
C HIS A 631 -17.47 -28.58 -36.52
N PHE A 632 -16.26 -28.22 -36.11
CA PHE A 632 -15.41 -27.26 -36.82
C PHE A 632 -14.99 -27.81 -38.19
N LEU A 633 -14.46 -29.04 -38.24
CA LEU A 633 -14.04 -29.68 -39.50
C LEU A 633 -15.20 -29.83 -40.47
N LYS A 634 -16.39 -30.20 -39.98
CA LYS A 634 -17.61 -30.28 -40.82
C LYS A 634 -17.97 -28.92 -41.40
N ALA A 635 -17.92 -27.85 -40.61
CA ALA A 635 -18.16 -26.49 -41.10
C ALA A 635 -17.13 -26.05 -42.15
N VAL A 636 -15.85 -26.40 -41.97
CA VAL A 636 -14.79 -26.13 -42.96
C VAL A 636 -15.07 -26.85 -44.27
N VAL A 637 -15.40 -28.15 -44.21
CA VAL A 637 -15.75 -28.96 -45.41
C VAL A 637 -16.96 -28.36 -46.12
N MET A 638 -18.05 -28.11 -45.39
CA MET A 638 -19.30 -27.56 -45.95
C MET A 638 -19.12 -26.17 -46.54
N SER A 639 -18.26 -25.33 -45.94
CA SER A 639 -17.96 -23.99 -46.45
C SER A 639 -17.18 -24.00 -47.78
N ARG A 640 -16.73 -25.17 -48.24
CA ARG A 640 -15.91 -25.34 -49.45
C ARG A 640 -16.53 -26.23 -50.51
N ASP A 641 -17.50 -27.07 -50.15
CA ASP A 641 -18.19 -28.00 -51.06
C ASP A 641 -19.18 -27.29 -52.00
N HIS A 642 -18.70 -26.29 -52.74
CA HIS A 642 -19.49 -25.56 -53.74
C HIS A 642 -19.22 -26.06 -55.16
N THR A 643 -18.33 -27.05 -55.30
CA THR A 643 -17.88 -27.58 -56.60
C THR A 643 -17.81 -29.12 -56.67
N GLY A 644 -18.19 -29.85 -55.61
CA GLY A 644 -18.16 -31.32 -55.61
C GLY A 644 -16.75 -31.93 -55.55
N ASN A 645 -15.73 -31.12 -55.25
CA ASN A 645 -14.37 -31.62 -55.03
C ASN A 645 -14.19 -32.03 -53.56
N MET A 646 -14.08 -33.34 -53.32
CA MET A 646 -13.66 -33.86 -52.02
C MET A 646 -12.29 -33.30 -51.63
N LEU A 647 -12.10 -33.00 -50.34
CA LEU A 647 -10.80 -32.63 -49.78
C LEU A 647 -9.80 -33.75 -50.10
N GLY A 648 -8.71 -33.43 -50.80
CA GLY A 648 -7.62 -34.36 -51.03
C GLY A 648 -6.81 -34.56 -49.74
N GLY A 649 -6.22 -35.74 -49.55
CA GLY A 649 -5.38 -36.05 -48.38
C GLY A 649 -4.12 -35.17 -48.21
N ARG A 650 -3.93 -34.15 -49.05
CA ARG A 650 -2.83 -33.16 -49.00
C ARG A 650 -3.29 -31.75 -48.64
N ASP A 651 -4.58 -31.53 -48.40
CA ASP A 651 -5.16 -30.19 -48.22
C ASP A 651 -5.17 -29.70 -46.78
N LEU A 652 -5.08 -30.61 -45.79
CA LEU A 652 -5.22 -30.29 -44.38
C LEU A 652 -4.04 -30.83 -43.56
N TYR A 653 -3.27 -29.91 -42.96
CA TYR A 653 -2.20 -30.24 -42.01
C TYR A 653 -2.61 -29.80 -40.61
N VAL A 654 -2.80 -30.73 -39.67
CA VAL A 654 -3.19 -30.43 -38.27
C VAL A 654 -1.96 -30.47 -37.37
N MET A 655 -1.64 -29.34 -36.73
CA MET A 655 -0.57 -29.27 -35.73
C MET A 655 -1.17 -28.92 -34.36
N CYS A 656 -1.02 -29.83 -33.40
CA CYS A 656 -1.36 -29.59 -31.99
C CYS A 656 -0.05 -29.30 -31.23
N SER A 657 0.07 -28.14 -30.57
CA SER A 657 1.30 -27.83 -29.81
C SER A 657 1.31 -28.52 -28.45
N ASN A 658 1.69 -29.79 -28.44
CA ASN A 658 2.26 -30.45 -27.26
C ASN A 658 3.14 -31.62 -27.74
N GLY A 659 4.25 -31.31 -28.43
CA GLY A 659 5.48 -32.12 -28.55
C GLY A 659 5.45 -33.62 -28.87
N SER A 660 4.31 -34.31 -29.01
CA SER A 660 4.25 -35.75 -29.28
C SER A 660 3.36 -36.02 -30.49
N GLN A 661 3.97 -36.61 -31.52
CA GLN A 661 3.31 -37.03 -32.76
C GLN A 661 2.35 -38.21 -32.57
N SER A 662 2.23 -38.79 -31.36
CA SER A 662 1.62 -40.11 -31.15
C SER A 662 0.09 -40.14 -31.14
N THR A 663 -0.60 -38.99 -31.12
CA THR A 663 -2.08 -38.96 -31.01
C THR A 663 -2.80 -38.73 -32.35
N LEU A 664 -2.06 -38.44 -33.42
CA LEU A 664 -2.62 -38.14 -34.75
C LEU A 664 -3.04 -39.37 -35.55
N ASN A 665 -2.57 -40.57 -35.19
CA ASN A 665 -2.90 -41.81 -35.92
C ASN A 665 -4.36 -42.29 -35.74
N LYS A 666 -5.21 -41.57 -34.99
CA LYS A 666 -6.62 -41.92 -34.77
C LYS A 666 -7.64 -41.02 -35.48
N LEU A 667 -7.17 -39.96 -36.16
CA LEU A 667 -8.02 -39.05 -36.93
C LEU A 667 -8.32 -39.45 -38.39
N PRO A 668 -7.62 -40.39 -39.07
CA PRO A 668 -7.97 -40.75 -40.46
C PRO A 668 -9.33 -41.44 -40.61
N GLY A 669 -9.87 -42.06 -39.57
CA GLY A 669 -11.12 -42.83 -39.64
C GLY A 669 -12.37 -41.98 -39.90
N LEU A 670 -12.36 -40.69 -39.54
CA LEU A 670 -13.54 -39.82 -39.71
C LEU A 670 -13.76 -39.29 -41.13
N LEU A 671 -12.81 -39.52 -42.04
CA LEU A 671 -12.92 -39.13 -43.45
C LEU A 671 -13.01 -40.34 -44.41
N GLN A 672 -12.91 -41.57 -43.92
CA GLN A 672 -13.03 -42.79 -44.73
C GLN A 672 -14.42 -43.45 -44.68
N ASP A 673 -15.26 -43.12 -43.70
CA ASP A 673 -16.55 -43.79 -43.49
C ASP A 673 -17.74 -43.18 -44.29
N SER A 674 -17.49 -42.52 -45.42
CA SER A 674 -18.55 -42.05 -46.34
C SER A 674 -18.71 -42.91 -47.60
N HIS A 675 -18.15 -44.12 -47.63
CA HIS A 675 -18.41 -45.13 -48.65
C HIS A 675 -19.47 -46.15 -48.18
N GLU A 676 -20.69 -45.70 -47.85
CA GLU A 676 -21.85 -46.61 -47.86
C GLU A 676 -23.07 -45.91 -48.44
N ALA A 677 -23.58 -46.54 -49.50
CA ALA A 677 -24.57 -46.02 -50.43
C ALA A 677 -25.95 -45.87 -49.80
N TRP A 678 -26.63 -44.76 -50.12
CA TRP A 678 -28.07 -44.66 -50.00
C TRP A 678 -28.70 -45.22 -51.29
N PRO A 679 -29.61 -46.21 -51.23
CA PRO A 679 -30.26 -46.74 -52.42
C PRO A 679 -31.51 -45.91 -52.80
N PHE A 680 -31.58 -45.56 -54.09
CA PHE A 680 -32.62 -44.84 -54.85
C PHE A 680 -32.82 -43.35 -54.59
#